data_AF-A0A3L7XRE4-F1
#
_entry.id   AF-A0A3L7XRE4-F1
#
_cell.length_a   1.000
_cell.length_b   1.000
_cell.length_c   1.000
_cell.angle_alpha   90.00
_cell.angle_beta   90.00
_cell.angle_gamma   90.00
#
_symmetry.space_group_name_H-M   'P 1'
#
loop_
_entity.id
_entity.type
_entity.pdbx_description
1 polymer ?
#
loop_
_entity_poly.entity_id
_entity_poly.type
_entity_poly.pdbx_seq_one_letter_code
_entity_poly.pdbx_strand_id
1 'polypeptide(L)'
;MRTPTTVEKLRGLPWSYATNAANTVFSQFVYMGSVFVLFLDHLGLSKTEIGFVLALTPLAALIAPFVAPYTARIGYKRAFVLYYGGRKAVTVLLLLTPVILSAYGGRTAFWFVAGVTALFSLSRAVEETAYYPWLQEFVPNSVRGKYSATSNIFTAFTGFVSVWIAGLVIGHTAGLNGFMLLFAAGIVAGFVSVWACTFIPGGAPNPSEAAGERNLWAALRDADFRRYLLGLALITLGTVPLASFLPLYLRDLVGLDSSAVVFIQMGTLLGTLSSSYLWGWAADRYGSKPVMLTGAAMLVAQPILWWLLPRQMVWSLYPALGVAFLQGVGNLGWGIGAARLLFVTIVPTEKKMDYLALYFFWAGVTSGGSQLLGGRVLDLTKSIAGQWGPLMLDPYTPIFLVSLLMPLGSILLLRAIRGDSPFSTSQFAGLFLRGNPFLAMGSLVRFHWARDEEDTVAVTERMGTIRSRLAVDELLEGLADPRFNVRFEAILAIARMPADERLIAGLVKTLEGRTPALSVLAAWALGRLGDEHAHAALRTALDASSYRSVQAHSARSLGTLGDRSAVPVLLERLTHEEDEGLQVAYASALGKLGAVEATGPLLGLLGRCEDEMTRLEVALALARLVGDERHFIQLLRRLRTEPDTGAAQAVSGLARHLAEEGGISAEAQATLLLSAEAFAQNRMEAGVEQLLAGIASLPPLAEAGADDIRRVCVARLAVSPEPPIDYLLLLLFVLRAG
;
A
#
# COMPACT_ATOMS: atom_id res chain seq x y z
N MET A 1 38.72 15.86 -23.71
CA MET A 1 38.36 16.57 -22.45
C MET A 1 37.90 15.52 -21.45
N ARG A 2 38.30 15.67 -20.17
CA ARG A 2 38.10 14.64 -19.13
C ARG A 2 36.65 14.65 -18.65
N THR A 3 36.03 13.47 -18.55
CA THR A 3 34.74 13.30 -17.86
C THR A 3 34.90 13.68 -16.38
N PRO A 4 33.92 14.39 -15.77
CA PRO A 4 34.06 14.83 -14.39
C PRO A 4 34.21 13.63 -13.45
N THR A 5 35.13 13.74 -12.52
CA THR A 5 35.37 12.73 -11.48
C THR A 5 34.17 12.63 -10.53
N THR A 6 34.00 11.50 -9.85
CA THR A 6 32.89 11.31 -8.89
C THR A 6 32.88 12.39 -7.81
N VAL A 7 34.05 12.88 -7.37
CA VAL A 7 34.15 13.97 -6.38
C VAL A 7 33.64 15.30 -6.94
N GLU A 8 34.02 15.65 -8.18
CA GLU A 8 33.52 16.86 -8.84
C GLU A 8 32.00 16.79 -9.06
N LYS A 9 31.49 15.63 -9.48
CA LYS A 9 30.05 15.37 -9.61
C LYS A 9 29.32 15.60 -8.29
N LEU A 10 29.81 15.04 -7.19
CA LEU A 10 29.23 15.21 -5.85
C LEU A 10 29.25 16.67 -5.38
N ARG A 11 30.32 17.42 -5.64
CA ARG A 11 30.41 18.87 -5.35
C ARG A 11 29.44 19.71 -6.19
N GLY A 12 29.04 19.24 -7.37
CA GLY A 12 28.06 19.89 -8.24
C GLY A 12 26.60 19.71 -7.81
N LEU A 13 26.28 18.68 -7.00
CA LEU A 13 24.89 18.38 -6.64
C LEU A 13 24.17 19.51 -5.87
N PRO A 14 24.78 20.16 -4.86
CA PRO A 14 24.16 21.30 -4.17
C PRO A 14 23.79 22.44 -5.12
N TRP A 15 24.66 22.73 -6.10
CA TRP A 15 24.40 23.74 -7.12
C TRP A 15 23.22 23.35 -8.01
N SER A 16 23.10 22.08 -8.37
CA SER A 16 21.94 21.57 -9.10
C SER A 16 20.63 21.71 -8.32
N TYR A 17 20.64 21.42 -7.01
CA TYR A 17 19.47 21.66 -6.16
C TYR A 17 19.10 23.15 -6.10
N ALA A 18 20.08 24.04 -5.96
CA ALA A 18 19.86 25.48 -5.97
C ALA A 18 19.30 25.97 -7.33
N THR A 19 19.84 25.48 -8.45
CA THR A 19 19.33 25.74 -9.79
C THR A 19 17.87 25.33 -9.91
N ASN A 20 17.52 24.11 -9.48
CA ASN A 20 16.15 23.60 -9.56
C ASN A 20 15.18 24.38 -8.66
N ALA A 21 15.56 24.69 -7.42
CA ALA A 21 14.75 25.48 -6.52
C ALA A 21 14.47 26.88 -7.09
N ALA A 22 15.52 27.60 -7.51
CA ALA A 22 15.37 28.94 -8.09
C ALA A 22 14.57 28.93 -9.41
N ASN A 23 14.74 27.90 -10.25
CA ASN A 23 13.92 27.71 -11.45
C ASN A 23 12.45 27.43 -11.14
N THR A 24 12.18 26.76 -10.02
CA THR A 24 10.82 26.46 -9.57
C THR A 24 10.11 27.76 -9.21
N VAL A 25 10.76 28.66 -8.48
CA VAL A 25 10.24 30.01 -8.19
C VAL A 25 9.92 30.75 -9.49
N PHE A 26 10.87 30.80 -10.43
CA PHE A 26 10.65 31.41 -11.75
C PHE A 26 9.43 30.81 -12.45
N SER A 27 9.35 29.48 -12.49
CA SER A 27 8.32 28.79 -13.26
C SER A 27 6.94 29.04 -12.67
N GLN A 28 6.78 28.92 -11.35
CA GLN A 28 5.51 29.14 -10.66
C GLN A 28 5.02 30.60 -10.76
N PHE A 29 5.93 31.57 -10.77
CA PHE A 29 5.56 32.97 -10.86
C PHE A 29 5.25 33.43 -12.28
N VAL A 30 5.91 32.86 -13.31
CA VAL A 30 5.81 33.38 -14.67
C VAL A 30 4.93 32.54 -15.59
N TYR A 31 5.23 31.25 -15.76
CA TYR A 31 4.67 30.44 -16.86
C TYR A 31 3.86 29.21 -16.41
N MET A 32 3.94 28.82 -15.14
CA MET A 32 3.34 27.60 -14.62
C MET A 32 2.19 27.91 -13.68
N GLY A 33 1.19 27.02 -13.65
CA GLY A 33 0.04 27.13 -12.75
C GLY A 33 -0.99 28.17 -13.21
N SER A 34 -1.82 28.60 -12.27
CA SER A 34 -2.94 29.52 -12.52
C SER A 34 -2.50 30.97 -12.73
N VAL A 35 -1.33 31.38 -12.25
CA VAL A 35 -0.83 32.77 -12.34
C VAL A 35 -0.78 33.26 -13.79
N PHE A 36 -0.15 32.49 -14.68
CA PHE A 36 -0.03 32.88 -16.09
C PHE A 36 -1.38 32.89 -16.82
N VAL A 37 -2.23 31.90 -16.54
CA VAL A 37 -3.57 31.81 -17.16
C VAL A 37 -4.45 32.98 -16.72
N LEU A 38 -4.44 33.32 -15.43
CA LEU A 38 -5.18 34.46 -14.89
C LEU A 38 -4.62 35.79 -15.41
N PHE A 39 -3.31 35.90 -15.62
CA PHE A 39 -2.69 37.07 -16.27
C PHE A 39 -3.20 37.25 -17.71
N LEU A 40 -3.18 36.18 -18.52
CA LEU A 40 -3.66 36.22 -19.90
C LEU A 40 -5.14 36.61 -19.97
N ASP A 41 -5.96 36.14 -19.02
CA ASP A 41 -7.36 36.51 -18.94
C ASP A 41 -7.55 37.99 -18.50
N HIS A 42 -6.74 38.50 -17.56
CA HIS A 42 -6.74 39.94 -17.19
C HIS A 42 -6.31 40.86 -18.33
N LEU A 43 -5.57 40.37 -19.33
CA LEU A 43 -5.30 41.11 -20.56
C LEU A 43 -6.53 41.23 -21.48
N GLY A 44 -7.64 40.55 -21.15
CA GLY A 44 -8.87 40.54 -21.93
C GLY A 44 -8.83 39.56 -23.11
N LEU A 45 -7.94 38.57 -23.08
CA LEU A 45 -7.83 37.59 -24.17
C LEU A 45 -9.01 36.62 -24.17
N SER A 46 -9.48 36.28 -25.37
CA SER A 46 -10.46 35.21 -25.56
C SER A 46 -9.89 33.84 -25.16
N LYS A 47 -10.75 32.87 -24.85
CA LYS A 47 -10.29 31.53 -24.44
C LYS A 47 -9.52 30.84 -25.58
N THR A 48 -9.87 31.09 -26.85
CA THR A 48 -9.07 30.65 -28.02
C THR A 48 -7.67 31.28 -28.03
N GLU A 49 -7.54 32.59 -27.76
CA GLU A 49 -6.24 33.27 -27.70
C GLU A 49 -5.38 32.77 -26.54
N ILE A 50 -5.96 32.52 -25.37
CA ILE A 50 -5.27 31.90 -24.23
C ILE A 50 -4.78 30.50 -24.63
N GLY A 51 -5.66 29.67 -25.21
CA GLY A 51 -5.29 28.34 -25.70
C GLY A 51 -4.16 28.36 -26.72
N PHE A 52 -4.14 29.35 -27.61
CA PHE A 52 -3.06 29.56 -28.56
C PHE A 52 -1.73 29.88 -27.88
N VAL A 53 -1.68 30.82 -26.94
CA VAL A 53 -0.46 31.17 -26.22
C VAL A 53 0.09 29.97 -25.43
N LEU A 54 -0.78 29.24 -24.74
CA LEU A 54 -0.37 28.06 -23.97
C LEU A 54 0.17 26.95 -24.89
N ALA A 55 -0.43 26.74 -26.06
CA ALA A 55 -0.03 25.70 -27.02
C ALA A 55 1.38 25.90 -27.60
N LEU A 56 1.92 27.13 -27.59
CA LEU A 56 3.27 27.42 -28.09
C LEU A 56 4.34 26.61 -27.35
N THR A 57 4.16 26.39 -26.05
CA THR A 57 5.13 25.68 -25.21
C THR A 57 5.29 24.21 -25.60
N PRO A 58 4.22 23.38 -25.62
CA PRO A 58 4.32 22.00 -26.08
C PRO A 58 4.64 21.87 -27.57
N LEU A 59 4.15 22.76 -28.44
CA LEU A 59 4.46 22.72 -29.88
C LEU A 59 5.94 22.98 -30.17
N ALA A 60 6.64 23.77 -29.33
CA ALA A 60 8.08 23.95 -29.47
C ALA A 60 8.86 22.64 -29.27
N ALA A 61 8.32 21.62 -28.60
CA ALA A 61 9.00 20.33 -28.47
C ALA A 61 9.23 19.62 -29.82
N LEU A 62 8.49 19.99 -30.87
CA LEU A 62 8.63 19.43 -32.22
C LEU A 62 10.01 19.70 -32.84
N ILE A 63 10.73 20.73 -32.38
CA ILE A 63 12.08 21.03 -32.89
C ILE A 63 13.18 20.18 -32.23
N ALA A 64 12.89 19.49 -31.11
CA ALA A 64 13.88 18.74 -30.32
C ALA A 64 14.74 17.76 -31.15
N PRO A 65 14.17 16.94 -32.07
CA PRO A 65 14.96 16.01 -32.88
C PRO A 65 15.98 16.71 -33.79
N PHE A 66 15.67 17.92 -34.26
CA PHE A 66 16.51 18.70 -35.17
C PHE A 66 17.64 19.43 -34.44
N VAL A 67 17.39 19.85 -33.20
CA VAL A 67 18.40 20.56 -32.38
C VAL A 67 19.30 19.62 -31.58
N ALA A 68 18.91 18.35 -31.39
CA ALA A 68 19.73 17.38 -30.65
C ALA A 68 21.18 17.24 -31.19
N PRO A 69 21.44 17.04 -32.50
CA PRO A 69 22.81 16.97 -33.03
C PRO A 69 23.59 18.27 -32.80
N TYR A 70 22.91 19.41 -32.89
CA TYR A 70 23.50 20.72 -32.64
C TYR A 70 23.97 20.84 -31.18
N THR A 71 23.11 20.47 -30.21
CA THR A 71 23.46 20.53 -28.78
C THR A 71 24.65 19.63 -28.42
N ALA A 72 24.76 18.44 -29.03
CA ALA A 72 25.90 17.54 -28.85
C ALA A 72 27.21 18.13 -29.41
N ARG A 73 27.15 18.79 -30.57
CA ARG A 73 28.31 19.42 -31.23
C ARG A 73 28.89 20.60 -30.46
N ILE A 74 28.05 21.46 -29.89
CA ILE A 74 28.52 22.64 -29.13
C ILE A 74 28.85 22.31 -27.66
N GLY A 75 28.42 21.13 -27.19
CA GLY A 75 28.54 20.68 -25.81
C GLY A 75 27.28 20.97 -24.99
N TYR A 76 26.78 19.96 -24.28
CA TYR A 76 25.50 20.02 -23.61
C TYR A 76 25.40 21.12 -22.54
N LYS A 77 26.46 21.37 -21.77
CA LYS A 77 26.45 22.44 -20.76
C LYS A 77 26.38 23.82 -21.42
N ARG A 78 27.14 24.04 -22.50
CA ARG A 78 27.15 25.32 -23.21
C ARG A 78 25.80 25.59 -23.87
N ALA A 79 25.24 24.58 -24.54
CA ALA A 79 23.90 24.64 -25.10
C ALA A 79 22.87 24.95 -24.00
N PHE A 80 22.89 24.20 -22.90
CA PHE A 80 21.98 24.43 -21.78
C PHE A 80 22.10 25.85 -21.26
N VAL A 81 23.26 26.29 -20.76
CA VAL A 81 23.42 27.61 -20.14
C VAL A 81 23.04 28.76 -21.09
N LEU A 82 23.39 28.68 -22.36
CA LEU A 82 23.07 29.72 -23.35
C LEU A 82 21.56 29.88 -23.55
N TYR A 83 20.85 28.79 -23.87
CA TYR A 83 19.41 28.85 -24.14
C TYR A 83 18.58 28.95 -22.84
N TYR A 84 19.09 28.40 -21.73
CA TYR A 84 18.54 28.54 -20.40
C TYR A 84 18.61 29.96 -19.87
N GLY A 85 19.70 30.69 -20.14
CA GLY A 85 19.82 32.12 -19.84
C GLY A 85 19.02 32.98 -20.83
N GLY A 86 19.12 32.67 -22.12
CA GLY A 86 18.41 33.36 -23.19
C GLY A 86 16.90 33.39 -22.96
N ARG A 87 16.28 32.27 -22.58
CA ARG A 87 14.84 32.25 -22.27
C ARG A 87 14.46 33.18 -21.12
N LYS A 88 15.30 33.35 -20.08
CA LYS A 88 15.04 34.29 -18.97
C LYS A 88 15.14 35.75 -19.44
N ALA A 89 16.12 36.06 -20.29
CA ALA A 89 16.26 37.38 -20.88
C ALA A 89 15.05 37.74 -21.76
N VAL A 90 14.55 36.78 -22.54
CA VAL A 90 13.32 36.95 -23.33
C VAL A 90 12.11 37.21 -22.44
N THR A 91 12.00 36.51 -21.31
CA THR A 91 10.92 36.72 -20.34
C THR A 91 10.89 38.13 -19.74
N VAL A 92 12.01 38.84 -19.66
CA VAL A 92 12.05 40.26 -19.21
C VAL A 92 11.09 41.12 -20.03
N LEU A 93 10.90 40.81 -21.31
CA LEU A 93 10.00 41.53 -22.20
C LEU A 93 8.53 41.47 -21.73
N LEU A 94 8.12 40.45 -20.97
CA LEU A 94 6.75 40.40 -20.40
C LEU A 94 6.48 41.54 -19.42
N LEU A 95 7.50 42.14 -18.80
CA LEU A 95 7.33 43.31 -17.93
C LEU A 95 6.91 44.56 -18.71
N LEU A 96 7.10 44.58 -20.03
CA LEU A 96 6.65 45.67 -20.91
C LEU A 96 5.19 45.50 -21.33
N THR A 97 4.52 44.39 -20.99
CA THR A 97 3.15 44.13 -21.41
C THR A 97 2.15 45.23 -21.01
N PRO A 98 2.17 45.81 -19.79
CA PRO A 98 1.27 46.90 -19.44
C PRO A 98 1.45 48.13 -20.32
N VAL A 99 2.71 48.46 -20.67
CA VAL A 99 3.05 49.60 -21.55
C VAL A 99 2.53 49.35 -22.96
N ILE A 100 2.75 48.14 -23.49
CA ILE A 100 2.24 47.76 -24.82
C ILE A 100 0.71 47.77 -24.85
N LEU A 101 0.06 47.28 -23.78
CA LEU A 101 -1.39 47.27 -23.66
C LEU A 101 -1.97 48.69 -23.65
N SER A 102 -1.37 49.60 -22.87
CA SER A 102 -1.84 50.99 -22.79
C SER A 102 -1.57 51.80 -24.07
N ALA A 103 -0.45 51.54 -24.75
CA ALA A 103 -0.04 52.32 -25.92
C ALA A 103 -0.63 51.81 -27.24
N TYR A 104 -0.84 50.49 -27.38
CA TYR A 104 -1.19 49.85 -28.67
C TYR A 104 -2.42 48.92 -28.59
N GLY A 105 -3.07 48.82 -27.43
CA GLY A 105 -4.31 48.07 -27.23
C GLY A 105 -4.14 46.55 -27.11
N GLY A 106 -5.26 45.87 -26.82
CA GLY A 106 -5.29 44.44 -26.48
C GLY A 106 -4.79 43.51 -27.58
N ARG A 107 -5.11 43.80 -28.86
CA ARG A 107 -4.69 42.95 -29.99
C ARG A 107 -3.17 42.95 -30.20
N THR A 108 -2.51 44.08 -29.97
CA THR A 108 -1.05 44.19 -30.05
C THR A 108 -0.40 43.52 -28.85
N ALA A 109 -0.97 43.71 -27.65
CA ALA A 109 -0.52 43.03 -26.43
C ALA A 109 -0.61 41.50 -26.55
N PHE A 110 -1.66 40.97 -27.18
CA PHE A 110 -1.80 39.54 -27.51
C PHE A 110 -0.60 39.03 -28.32
N TRP A 111 -0.34 39.63 -29.49
CA TRP A 111 0.75 39.18 -30.36
C TRP A 111 2.12 39.38 -29.73
N PHE A 112 2.29 40.43 -28.93
CA PHE A 112 3.50 40.65 -28.15
C PHE A 112 3.75 39.51 -27.16
N VAL A 113 2.76 39.20 -26.30
CA VAL A 113 2.88 38.11 -25.31
C VAL A 113 3.04 36.75 -26.00
N ALA A 114 2.32 36.50 -27.11
CA ALA A 114 2.47 35.29 -27.90
C ALA A 114 3.90 35.18 -28.50
N GLY A 115 4.45 36.26 -29.04
CA GLY A 115 5.80 36.29 -29.59
C GLY A 115 6.88 36.04 -28.53
N VAL A 116 6.75 36.69 -27.36
CA VAL A 116 7.66 36.47 -26.21
C VAL A 116 7.56 35.01 -25.73
N THR A 117 6.35 34.47 -25.63
CA THR A 117 6.11 33.08 -25.22
C THR A 117 6.64 32.07 -26.25
N ALA A 118 6.52 32.35 -27.55
CA ALA A 118 7.08 31.51 -28.61
C ALA A 118 8.61 31.47 -28.54
N LEU A 119 9.27 32.61 -28.38
CA LEU A 119 10.72 32.69 -28.27
C LEU A 119 11.24 32.03 -26.98
N PHE A 120 10.51 32.20 -25.86
CA PHE A 120 10.76 31.46 -24.62
C PHE A 120 10.65 29.94 -24.85
N SER A 121 9.58 29.50 -25.53
CA SER A 121 9.29 28.08 -25.77
C SER A 121 10.32 27.41 -26.68
N LEU A 122 10.74 28.08 -27.76
CA LEU A 122 11.81 27.59 -28.64
C LEU A 122 13.14 27.46 -27.89
N SER A 123 13.49 28.45 -27.08
CA SER A 123 14.70 28.42 -26.25
C SER A 123 14.65 27.27 -25.24
N ARG A 124 13.49 27.07 -24.59
CA ARG A 124 13.26 25.94 -23.67
C ARG A 124 13.41 24.59 -24.37
N ALA A 125 12.91 24.44 -25.60
CA ALA A 125 13.03 23.17 -26.32
C ALA A 125 14.49 22.78 -26.61
N VAL A 126 15.34 23.76 -26.94
CA VAL A 126 16.79 23.54 -27.12
C VAL A 126 17.48 23.19 -25.81
N GLU A 127 17.15 23.93 -24.75
CA GLU A 127 17.64 23.67 -23.38
C GLU A 127 17.30 22.25 -22.91
N GLU A 128 16.03 21.84 -22.98
CA GLU A 128 15.59 20.54 -22.47
C GLU A 128 16.25 19.38 -23.22
N THR A 129 16.50 19.56 -24.52
CA THR A 129 17.24 18.60 -25.35
C THR A 129 18.67 18.42 -24.87
N ALA A 130 19.32 19.48 -24.37
CA ALA A 130 20.68 19.43 -23.83
C ALA A 130 20.74 18.94 -22.37
N TYR A 131 19.68 19.15 -21.59
CA TYR A 131 19.68 18.88 -20.15
C TYR A 131 19.79 17.39 -19.81
N TYR A 132 19.02 16.51 -20.46
CA TYR A 132 19.00 15.09 -20.11
C TYR A 132 20.34 14.37 -20.29
N PRO A 133 21.07 14.54 -21.42
CA PRO A 133 22.43 14.02 -21.56
C PRO A 133 23.39 14.61 -20.51
N TRP A 134 23.32 15.93 -20.28
CA TRP A 134 24.17 16.59 -19.29
C TRP A 134 23.93 16.07 -17.86
N LEU A 135 22.67 15.85 -17.48
CA LEU A 135 22.28 15.27 -16.19
C LEU A 135 22.93 13.90 -15.95
N GLN A 136 23.03 13.07 -17.00
CA GLN A 136 23.69 11.77 -16.91
C GLN A 136 25.20 11.89 -16.73
N GLU A 137 25.82 12.96 -17.24
CA GLU A 137 27.24 13.23 -17.05
C GLU A 137 27.57 13.67 -15.62
N PHE A 138 26.80 14.61 -15.04
CA PHE A 138 27.15 15.20 -13.74
C PHE A 138 26.54 14.48 -12.53
N VAL A 139 25.51 13.64 -12.69
CA VAL A 139 24.94 12.84 -11.60
C VAL A 139 25.52 11.43 -11.61
N PRO A 140 26.24 10.99 -10.55
CA PRO A 140 26.77 9.63 -10.48
C PRO A 140 25.66 8.58 -10.45
N ASN A 141 25.88 7.43 -11.12
CA ASN A 141 24.90 6.34 -11.17
C ASN A 141 24.51 5.84 -9.77
N SER A 142 25.46 5.80 -8.82
CA SER A 142 25.25 5.31 -7.45
C SER A 142 24.32 6.17 -6.59
N VAL A 143 24.17 7.46 -6.92
CA VAL A 143 23.33 8.40 -6.14
C VAL A 143 22.15 8.95 -6.94
N ARG A 144 21.90 8.45 -8.15
CA ARG A 144 20.87 9.00 -9.05
C ARG A 144 19.46 8.96 -8.45
N GLY A 145 19.08 7.84 -7.82
CA GLY A 145 17.79 7.72 -7.14
C GLY A 145 17.67 8.69 -5.96
N LYS A 146 18.70 8.76 -5.10
CA LYS A 146 18.75 9.72 -3.98
C LYS A 146 18.70 11.17 -4.47
N TYR A 147 19.43 11.49 -5.54
CA TYR A 147 19.41 12.81 -6.15
C TYR A 147 18.01 13.19 -6.64
N SER A 148 17.35 12.30 -7.39
CA SER A 148 15.98 12.53 -7.87
C SER A 148 14.99 12.72 -6.72
N ALA A 149 15.06 11.89 -5.68
CA ALA A 149 14.21 12.01 -4.50
C ALA A 149 14.43 13.34 -3.77
N THR A 150 15.68 13.68 -3.44
CA THR A 150 16.04 14.94 -2.77
C THR A 150 15.64 16.15 -3.62
N SER A 151 15.94 16.14 -4.92
CA SER A 151 15.56 17.23 -5.82
C SER A 151 14.05 17.41 -5.89
N ASN A 152 13.28 16.33 -5.95
CA ASN A 152 11.82 16.40 -5.96
C ASN A 152 11.25 16.99 -4.67
N ILE A 153 11.81 16.63 -3.51
CA ILE A 153 11.41 17.20 -2.21
C ILE A 153 11.66 18.72 -2.20
N PHE A 154 12.87 19.16 -2.58
CA PHE A 154 13.21 20.59 -2.63
C PHE A 154 12.31 21.33 -3.63
N THR A 155 12.16 20.83 -4.85
CA THR A 155 11.29 21.42 -5.89
C THR A 155 9.84 21.51 -5.42
N ALA A 156 9.28 20.46 -4.81
CA ALA A 156 7.90 20.46 -4.33
C ALA A 156 7.70 21.46 -3.20
N PHE A 157 8.62 21.50 -2.23
CA PHE A 157 8.57 22.46 -1.12
C PHE A 157 8.72 23.90 -1.60
N THR A 158 9.72 24.19 -2.45
CA THR A 158 9.90 25.53 -3.04
C THR A 158 8.70 25.93 -3.89
N GLY A 159 8.13 25.00 -4.65
CA GLY A 159 6.90 25.23 -5.41
C GLY A 159 5.72 25.57 -4.52
N PHE A 160 5.54 24.85 -3.40
CA PHE A 160 4.48 25.13 -2.43
C PHE A 160 4.61 26.53 -1.84
N VAL A 161 5.81 26.91 -1.39
CA VAL A 161 6.09 28.25 -0.85
C VAL A 161 5.87 29.33 -1.93
N SER A 162 6.28 29.06 -3.17
CA SER A 162 6.09 29.99 -4.28
C SER A 162 4.60 30.20 -4.58
N VAL A 163 3.81 29.14 -4.72
CA VAL A 163 2.36 29.25 -4.94
C VAL A 163 1.68 30.00 -3.79
N TRP A 164 2.09 29.74 -2.54
CA TRP A 164 1.57 30.46 -1.38
C TRP A 164 1.86 31.96 -1.45
N ILE A 165 3.10 32.36 -1.78
CA ILE A 165 3.46 33.77 -1.98
C ILE A 165 2.68 34.37 -3.15
N ALA A 166 2.55 33.66 -4.27
CA ALA A 166 1.81 34.13 -5.44
C ALA A 166 0.34 34.42 -5.13
N GLY A 167 -0.32 33.53 -4.37
CA GLY A 167 -1.70 33.73 -3.93
C GLY A 167 -1.84 34.97 -3.05
N LEU A 168 -0.92 35.18 -2.09
CA LEU A 168 -0.91 36.37 -1.23
C LEU A 168 -0.71 37.67 -2.03
N VAL A 169 0.25 37.70 -2.97
CA VAL A 169 0.51 38.89 -3.80
C VAL A 169 -0.70 39.23 -4.66
N ILE A 170 -1.30 38.24 -5.33
CA ILE A 170 -2.47 38.43 -6.19
C ILE A 170 -3.69 38.88 -5.36
N GLY A 171 -3.85 38.39 -4.13
CA GLY A 171 -4.95 38.80 -3.26
C GLY A 171 -4.90 40.25 -2.79
N HIS A 172 -3.70 40.84 -2.70
CA HIS A 172 -3.50 42.21 -2.17
C HIS A 172 -3.28 43.28 -3.26
N THR A 173 -3.31 42.91 -4.54
CA THR A 173 -3.02 43.82 -5.65
C THR A 173 -4.17 43.84 -6.65
N ALA A 174 -4.40 44.99 -7.28
CA ALA A 174 -5.44 45.14 -8.31
C ALA A 174 -4.82 45.16 -9.72
N GLY A 175 -5.56 44.60 -10.68
CA GLY A 175 -5.18 44.61 -12.10
C GLY A 175 -3.89 43.84 -12.38
N LEU A 176 -3.06 44.35 -13.30
CA LEU A 176 -1.84 43.67 -13.75
C LEU A 176 -0.68 43.76 -12.76
N ASN A 177 -0.74 44.65 -11.76
CA ASN A 177 0.39 44.95 -10.88
C ASN A 177 0.90 43.74 -10.09
N GLY A 178 -0.02 42.90 -9.58
CA GLY A 178 0.34 41.67 -8.88
C GLY A 178 1.12 40.71 -9.76
N PHE A 179 0.65 40.50 -10.99
CA PHE A 179 1.33 39.65 -11.97
C PHE A 179 2.70 40.20 -12.35
N MET A 180 2.83 41.52 -12.53
CA MET A 180 4.12 42.15 -12.85
C MET A 180 5.13 42.01 -11.71
N LEU A 181 4.69 42.14 -10.46
CA LEU A 181 5.56 41.95 -9.29
C LEU A 181 6.05 40.50 -9.21
N LEU A 182 5.16 39.53 -9.42
CA LEU A 182 5.52 38.11 -9.47
C LEU A 182 6.47 37.81 -10.64
N PHE A 183 6.21 38.35 -11.83
CA PHE A 183 7.09 38.17 -12.98
C PHE A 183 8.48 38.73 -12.71
N ALA A 184 8.59 39.94 -12.14
CA ALA A 184 9.86 40.54 -11.79
C ALA A 184 10.65 39.69 -10.79
N ALA A 185 10.01 39.26 -9.69
CA ALA A 185 10.62 38.37 -8.70
C ALA A 185 11.03 37.02 -9.31
N GLY A 186 10.17 36.46 -10.16
CA GLY A 186 10.42 35.21 -10.87
C GLY A 186 11.62 35.32 -11.80
N ILE A 187 11.73 36.39 -12.59
CA ILE A 187 12.86 36.67 -13.47
C ILE A 187 14.17 36.76 -12.69
N VAL A 188 14.19 37.46 -11.55
CA VAL A 188 15.37 37.54 -10.67
C VAL A 188 15.78 36.14 -10.22
N ALA A 189 14.84 35.34 -9.71
CA ALA A 189 15.10 33.94 -9.35
C ALA A 189 15.58 33.11 -10.56
N GLY A 190 15.06 33.40 -11.75
CA GLY A 190 15.48 32.80 -13.01
C GLY A 190 16.96 33.07 -13.33
N PHE A 191 17.43 34.30 -13.17
CA PHE A 191 18.85 34.64 -13.35
C PHE A 191 19.74 34.05 -12.25
N VAL A 192 19.27 33.99 -11.01
CA VAL A 192 19.97 33.26 -9.92
C VAL A 192 20.11 31.78 -10.27
N SER A 193 19.09 31.17 -10.86
CA SER A 193 19.13 29.79 -11.34
C SER A 193 20.17 29.58 -12.45
N VAL A 194 20.26 30.52 -13.41
CA VAL A 194 21.27 30.51 -14.48
C VAL A 194 22.68 30.66 -13.89
N TRP A 195 22.87 31.56 -12.93
CA TRP A 195 24.14 31.74 -12.25
C TRP A 195 24.57 30.46 -11.51
N ALA A 196 23.66 29.86 -10.72
CA ALA A 196 23.92 28.63 -9.98
C ALA A 196 24.30 27.45 -10.90
N CYS A 197 23.70 27.34 -12.09
CA CYS A 197 23.97 26.20 -12.98
C CYS A 197 25.36 26.26 -13.63
N THR A 198 26.00 27.43 -13.66
CA THR A 198 27.37 27.58 -14.19
C THR A 198 28.42 26.80 -13.39
N PHE A 199 28.16 26.52 -12.11
CA PHE A 199 29.04 25.77 -11.21
C PHE A 199 28.94 24.25 -11.35
N ILE A 200 27.94 23.74 -12.10
CA ILE A 200 27.75 22.30 -12.32
C ILE A 200 28.77 21.81 -13.36
N PRO A 201 29.53 20.73 -13.11
CA PRO A 201 30.56 20.25 -14.03
C PRO A 201 29.98 19.47 -15.24
N GLY A 202 30.83 19.12 -16.21
CA GLY A 202 30.47 18.31 -17.38
C GLY A 202 29.90 19.09 -18.57
N GLY A 203 29.35 18.35 -19.53
CA GLY A 203 28.70 18.84 -20.74
C GLY A 203 29.67 19.25 -21.84
N ALA A 204 30.79 18.54 -21.98
CA ALA A 204 31.76 18.76 -23.05
C ALA A 204 31.17 18.35 -24.42
N PRO A 205 31.65 18.91 -25.55
CA PRO A 205 31.23 18.47 -26.88
C PRO A 205 31.47 16.98 -27.12
N ASN A 206 30.45 16.28 -27.65
CA ASN A 206 30.54 14.86 -27.98
C ASN A 206 30.11 14.59 -29.45
N PRO A 207 31.06 14.63 -30.41
CA PRO A 207 30.74 14.50 -31.83
C PRO A 207 30.20 13.12 -32.24
N SER A 208 30.52 12.05 -31.50
CA SER A 208 30.13 10.68 -31.87
C SER A 208 28.63 10.39 -31.70
N GLU A 209 27.96 11.04 -30.74
CA GLU A 209 26.50 10.94 -30.56
C GLU A 209 25.70 11.66 -31.66
N ALA A 210 26.34 12.56 -32.43
CA ALA A 210 25.68 13.33 -33.48
C ALA A 210 25.56 12.58 -34.83
N ALA A 211 26.19 11.40 -34.98
CA ALA A 211 26.44 10.76 -36.27
C ALA A 211 25.61 9.49 -36.57
N GLY A 212 24.71 9.07 -35.68
CA GLY A 212 23.91 7.85 -35.88
C GLY A 212 22.83 7.98 -36.96
N GLU A 213 22.72 6.98 -37.85
CA GLU A 213 21.58 6.83 -38.77
C GLU A 213 20.29 6.59 -37.97
N ARG A 214 19.24 7.36 -38.27
CA ARG A 214 17.95 7.33 -37.55
C ARG A 214 16.90 6.60 -38.37
N ASN A 215 16.19 5.64 -37.77
CA ASN A 215 15.10 4.93 -38.44
C ASN A 215 13.81 4.98 -37.62
N LEU A 216 13.19 6.17 -37.58
CA LEU A 216 11.94 6.44 -36.84
C LEU A 216 10.78 5.51 -37.23
N TRP A 217 10.73 5.05 -38.49
CA TRP A 217 9.68 4.15 -38.98
C TRP A 217 9.71 2.77 -38.35
N ALA A 218 10.89 2.32 -37.89
CA ALA A 218 11.01 1.05 -37.20
C ALA A 218 10.25 1.05 -35.86
N ALA A 219 10.24 2.18 -35.13
CA ALA A 219 9.52 2.31 -33.87
C ALA A 219 8.00 2.22 -34.04
N LEU A 220 7.45 2.75 -35.15
CA LEU A 220 6.01 2.67 -35.45
C LEU A 220 5.51 1.26 -35.77
N ARG A 221 6.41 0.30 -36.07
CA ARG A 221 5.99 -1.10 -36.29
C ARG A 221 5.65 -1.82 -34.99
N ASP A 222 6.16 -1.34 -33.87
CA ASP A 222 5.91 -1.88 -32.54
C ASP A 222 4.44 -1.63 -32.13
N ALA A 223 3.71 -2.70 -31.85
CA ALA A 223 2.30 -2.62 -31.49
C ALA A 223 2.09 -2.03 -30.09
N ASP A 224 2.96 -2.35 -29.13
CA ASP A 224 2.82 -1.87 -27.76
C ASP A 224 3.20 -0.40 -27.66
N PHE A 225 4.22 0.02 -28.41
CA PHE A 225 4.57 1.44 -28.52
C PHE A 225 3.45 2.27 -29.17
N ARG A 226 2.84 1.80 -30.27
CA ARG A 226 1.70 2.49 -30.88
C ARG A 226 0.50 2.61 -29.94
N ARG A 227 0.16 1.54 -29.22
CA ARG A 227 -0.91 1.56 -28.20
C ARG A 227 -0.60 2.56 -27.10
N TYR A 228 0.65 2.62 -26.66
CA TYR A 228 1.09 3.59 -25.66
C TYR A 228 0.96 5.03 -26.17
N LEU A 229 1.44 5.33 -27.38
CA LEU A 229 1.29 6.65 -27.98
C LEU A 229 -0.18 7.05 -28.13
N LEU A 230 -1.06 6.13 -28.56
CA LEU A 230 -2.48 6.40 -28.66
C LEU A 230 -3.14 6.63 -27.30
N GLY A 231 -2.80 5.81 -26.29
CA GLY A 231 -3.28 6.01 -24.91
C GLY A 231 -2.82 7.35 -24.32
N LEU A 232 -1.55 7.72 -24.53
CA LEU A 232 -1.01 9.02 -24.15
C LEU A 232 -1.75 10.18 -24.85
N ALA A 233 -2.07 10.03 -26.14
CA ALA A 233 -2.84 11.02 -26.88
C ALA A 233 -4.22 11.23 -26.25
N LEU A 234 -4.94 10.15 -25.92
CA LEU A 234 -6.26 10.25 -25.29
C LEU A 234 -6.16 10.89 -23.89
N ILE A 235 -5.20 10.49 -23.06
CA ILE A 235 -5.00 11.12 -21.74
C ILE A 235 -4.70 12.61 -21.88
N THR A 236 -3.80 12.99 -22.79
CA THR A 236 -3.43 14.40 -23.00
C THR A 236 -4.58 15.23 -23.56
N LEU A 237 -5.28 14.74 -24.60
CA LEU A 237 -6.48 15.39 -25.16
C LEU A 237 -7.61 15.53 -24.13
N GLY A 238 -7.75 14.57 -23.23
CA GLY A 238 -8.73 14.62 -22.15
C GLY A 238 -8.35 15.59 -21.03
N THR A 239 -7.13 15.53 -20.53
CA THR A 239 -6.77 16.16 -19.24
C THR A 239 -6.12 17.53 -19.37
N VAL A 240 -5.35 17.78 -20.44
CA VAL A 240 -4.60 19.03 -20.62
C VAL A 240 -5.52 20.23 -20.82
N PRO A 241 -6.60 20.18 -21.62
CA PRO A 241 -7.55 21.30 -21.74
C PRO A 241 -8.20 21.65 -20.41
N LEU A 242 -8.68 20.64 -19.67
CA LEU A 242 -9.26 20.85 -18.35
C LEU A 242 -8.24 21.52 -17.43
N ALA A 243 -7.01 21.01 -17.31
CA ALA A 243 -5.99 21.61 -16.47
C ALA A 243 -5.63 23.06 -16.87
N SER A 244 -5.61 23.36 -18.17
CA SER A 244 -5.24 24.68 -18.70
C SER A 244 -6.30 25.74 -18.44
N PHE A 245 -7.59 25.37 -18.47
CA PHE A 245 -8.71 26.30 -18.33
C PHE A 245 -9.44 26.18 -16.97
N LEU A 246 -9.07 25.22 -16.12
CA LEU A 246 -9.63 25.05 -14.77
C LEU A 246 -9.53 26.34 -13.92
N PRO A 247 -8.43 27.12 -13.92
CA PRO A 247 -8.38 28.37 -13.17
C PRO A 247 -9.50 29.35 -13.56
N LEU A 248 -9.85 29.39 -14.84
CA LEU A 248 -10.90 30.25 -15.37
C LEU A 248 -12.29 29.72 -15.01
N TYR A 249 -12.49 28.39 -15.03
CA TYR A 249 -13.72 27.76 -14.52
C TYR A 249 -13.97 28.10 -13.04
N LEU A 250 -12.93 27.96 -12.21
CA LEU A 250 -13.01 28.21 -10.78
C LEU A 250 -13.33 29.68 -10.46
N ARG A 251 -12.77 30.60 -11.24
CA ARG A 251 -13.07 32.03 -11.11
C ARG A 251 -14.45 32.39 -11.65
N ASP A 252 -14.73 32.03 -12.90
CA ASP A 252 -15.88 32.52 -13.67
C ASP A 252 -17.21 31.89 -13.21
N LEU A 253 -17.21 30.58 -12.92
CA LEU A 253 -18.43 29.83 -12.62
C LEU A 253 -18.54 29.41 -11.16
N VAL A 254 -17.44 28.95 -10.55
CA VAL A 254 -17.44 28.58 -9.12
C VAL A 254 -17.42 29.83 -8.23
N GLY A 255 -16.95 30.97 -8.74
CA GLY A 255 -16.99 32.25 -8.02
C GLY A 255 -15.87 32.43 -7.00
N LEU A 256 -14.76 31.70 -7.15
CA LEU A 256 -13.58 31.90 -6.33
C LEU A 256 -12.80 33.13 -6.80
N ASP A 257 -12.24 33.87 -5.86
CA ASP A 257 -11.36 34.99 -6.17
C ASP A 257 -10.02 34.49 -6.72
N SER A 258 -9.28 35.37 -7.40
CA SER A 258 -8.01 35.00 -8.05
C SER A 258 -6.99 34.43 -7.06
N SER A 259 -7.00 34.85 -5.78
CA SER A 259 -6.08 34.31 -4.77
C SER A 259 -6.44 32.87 -4.38
N ALA A 260 -7.71 32.57 -4.14
CA ALA A 260 -8.19 31.21 -3.87
C ALA A 260 -7.88 30.26 -5.03
N VAL A 261 -8.04 30.71 -6.28
CA VAL A 261 -7.69 29.92 -7.48
C VAL A 261 -6.20 29.56 -7.52
N VAL A 262 -5.32 30.45 -7.06
CA VAL A 262 -3.88 30.15 -6.94
C VAL A 262 -3.61 29.18 -5.81
N PHE A 263 -4.24 29.37 -4.63
CA PHE A 263 -4.05 28.48 -3.49
C PHE A 263 -4.50 27.03 -3.76
N ILE A 264 -5.47 26.80 -4.64
CA ILE A 264 -5.91 25.44 -5.01
C ILE A 264 -4.74 24.58 -5.52
N GLN A 265 -3.75 25.16 -6.21
CA GLN A 265 -2.57 24.44 -6.68
C GLN A 265 -1.72 23.84 -5.53
N MET A 266 -1.79 24.41 -4.32
CA MET A 266 -1.14 23.85 -3.13
C MET A 266 -1.68 22.45 -2.81
N GLY A 267 -2.98 22.21 -3.04
CA GLY A 267 -3.59 20.89 -2.90
C GLY A 267 -2.88 19.87 -3.78
N THR A 268 -2.70 20.18 -5.07
CA THR A 268 -1.98 19.31 -6.03
C THR A 268 -0.54 19.04 -5.59
N LEU A 269 0.18 20.07 -5.15
CA LEU A 269 1.57 19.90 -4.68
C LEU A 269 1.66 19.02 -3.43
N LEU A 270 0.75 19.18 -2.46
CA LEU A 270 0.68 18.33 -1.26
C LEU A 270 0.30 16.88 -1.59
N GLY A 271 -0.64 16.69 -2.52
CA GLY A 271 -1.03 15.36 -3.01
C GLY A 271 0.15 14.64 -3.67
N THR A 272 0.88 15.34 -4.54
CA THR A 272 2.10 14.80 -5.17
C THR A 272 3.19 14.51 -4.13
N LEU A 273 3.45 15.43 -3.19
CA LEU A 273 4.49 15.24 -2.18
C LEU A 273 4.19 14.02 -1.29
N SER A 274 2.97 13.94 -0.76
CA SER A 274 2.55 12.88 0.17
C SER A 274 2.48 11.50 -0.48
N SER A 275 2.16 11.42 -1.78
CA SER A 275 2.07 10.14 -2.51
C SER A 275 3.35 9.73 -3.25
N SER A 276 4.39 10.57 -3.25
CA SER A 276 5.62 10.33 -4.02
C SER A 276 6.35 9.05 -3.65
N TYR A 277 6.53 8.81 -2.35
CA TYR A 277 7.15 7.58 -1.86
C TYR A 277 6.28 6.36 -2.21
N LEU A 278 4.97 6.46 -1.98
CA LEU A 278 4.02 5.39 -2.24
C LEU A 278 4.08 4.92 -3.70
N TRP A 279 3.96 5.85 -4.65
CA TRP A 279 3.93 5.47 -6.06
C TRP A 279 5.28 4.94 -6.55
N GLY A 280 6.40 5.44 -6.01
CA GLY A 280 7.74 4.89 -6.28
C GLY A 280 7.85 3.44 -5.81
N TRP A 281 7.60 3.20 -4.52
CA TRP A 281 7.62 1.88 -3.91
C TRP A 281 6.65 0.90 -4.60
N ALA A 282 5.42 1.35 -4.89
CA ALA A 282 4.41 0.51 -5.53
C ALA A 282 4.83 0.14 -6.95
N ALA A 283 5.45 1.06 -7.70
CA ALA A 283 5.93 0.77 -9.04
C ALA A 283 7.09 -0.23 -9.01
N ASP A 284 7.99 -0.09 -8.03
CA ASP A 284 9.12 -0.99 -7.82
C ASP A 284 8.68 -2.43 -7.54
N ARG A 285 7.64 -2.60 -6.73
CA ARG A 285 7.20 -3.92 -6.25
C ARG A 285 6.11 -4.58 -7.09
N TYR A 286 5.12 -3.81 -7.53
CA TYR A 286 3.96 -4.34 -8.24
C TYR A 286 4.02 -4.09 -9.75
N GLY A 287 5.06 -3.40 -10.23
CA GLY A 287 5.28 -3.11 -11.63
C GLY A 287 4.61 -1.83 -12.12
N SER A 288 4.96 -1.46 -13.34
CA SER A 288 4.56 -0.20 -13.98
C SER A 288 3.07 -0.16 -14.29
N LYS A 289 2.52 -1.26 -14.81
CA LYS A 289 1.16 -1.30 -15.36
C LYS A 289 0.05 -1.14 -14.31
N PRO A 290 0.07 -1.82 -13.15
CA PRO A 290 -0.94 -1.62 -12.11
C PRO A 290 -0.95 -0.19 -11.58
N VAL A 291 0.23 0.40 -11.34
CA VAL A 291 0.37 1.78 -10.86
C VAL A 291 -0.17 2.78 -11.89
N MET A 292 0.22 2.62 -13.16
CA MET A 292 -0.23 3.49 -14.26
C MET A 292 -1.76 3.48 -14.41
N LEU A 293 -2.36 2.29 -14.43
CA LEU A 293 -3.80 2.14 -14.65
C LEU A 293 -4.63 2.62 -13.46
N THR A 294 -4.16 2.42 -12.22
CA THR A 294 -4.79 3.01 -11.03
C THR A 294 -4.70 4.53 -11.06
N GLY A 295 -3.54 5.10 -11.41
CA GLY A 295 -3.38 6.53 -11.62
C GLY A 295 -4.34 7.08 -12.68
N ALA A 296 -4.42 6.43 -13.84
CA ALA A 296 -5.37 6.79 -14.91
C ALA A 296 -6.84 6.70 -14.45
N ALA A 297 -7.21 5.70 -13.65
CA ALA A 297 -8.55 5.59 -13.11
C ALA A 297 -8.89 6.75 -12.16
N MET A 298 -7.92 7.21 -11.35
CA MET A 298 -8.10 8.40 -10.52
C MET A 298 -8.32 9.67 -11.37
N LEU A 299 -7.71 9.75 -12.57
CA LEU A 299 -7.92 10.86 -13.51
C LEU A 299 -9.35 10.90 -14.07
N VAL A 300 -9.99 9.73 -14.27
CA VAL A 300 -11.40 9.63 -14.73
C VAL A 300 -12.36 10.25 -13.70
N ALA A 301 -12.07 10.11 -12.40
CA ALA A 301 -12.93 10.66 -11.35
C ALA A 301 -12.81 12.20 -11.22
N GLN A 302 -11.65 12.78 -11.56
CA GLN A 302 -11.39 14.21 -11.39
C GLN A 302 -12.41 15.16 -12.06
N PRO A 303 -12.75 15.02 -13.35
CA PRO A 303 -13.69 15.93 -14.00
C PRO A 303 -15.07 15.93 -13.32
N ILE A 304 -15.52 14.79 -12.80
CA ILE A 304 -16.79 14.69 -12.07
C ILE A 304 -16.71 15.48 -10.77
N LEU A 305 -15.63 15.32 -10.00
CA LEU A 305 -15.43 16.02 -8.73
C LEU A 305 -15.35 17.54 -8.91
N TRP A 306 -14.65 18.01 -9.95
CA TRP A 306 -14.59 19.43 -10.29
C TRP A 306 -15.96 19.98 -10.73
N TRP A 307 -16.72 19.21 -11.50
CA TRP A 307 -18.04 19.62 -12.00
C TRP A 307 -19.11 19.71 -10.90
N LEU A 308 -19.01 18.85 -9.88
CA LEU A 308 -19.90 18.82 -8.70
C LEU A 308 -19.58 19.88 -7.64
N LEU A 309 -18.56 20.73 -7.84
CA LEU A 309 -18.24 21.76 -6.85
C LEU A 309 -19.42 22.71 -6.62
N PRO A 310 -19.70 23.07 -5.35
CA PRO A 310 -20.67 24.12 -5.04
C PRO A 310 -20.24 25.42 -5.71
N ARG A 311 -21.17 26.11 -6.37
CA ARG A 311 -20.89 27.36 -7.09
C ARG A 311 -21.30 28.56 -6.25
N GLN A 312 -20.55 29.65 -6.36
CA GLN A 312 -20.79 30.95 -5.72
C GLN A 312 -20.89 30.85 -4.19
N MET A 313 -20.15 29.91 -3.57
CA MET A 313 -20.09 29.73 -2.12
C MET A 313 -18.66 29.94 -1.63
N VAL A 314 -18.49 30.66 -0.51
CA VAL A 314 -17.17 30.96 0.08
C VAL A 314 -16.42 29.68 0.47
N TRP A 315 -17.15 28.65 0.92
CA TRP A 315 -16.54 27.40 1.35
C TRP A 315 -16.11 26.49 0.18
N SER A 316 -16.41 26.83 -1.08
CA SER A 316 -16.04 26.03 -2.27
C SER A 316 -14.53 25.83 -2.43
N LEU A 317 -13.72 26.68 -1.79
CA LEU A 317 -12.26 26.52 -1.73
C LEU A 317 -11.83 25.19 -1.07
N TYR A 318 -12.48 24.78 0.02
CA TYR A 318 -12.09 23.58 0.76
C TYR A 318 -12.29 22.27 -0.02
N PRO A 319 -13.47 21.99 -0.62
CA PRO A 319 -13.63 20.82 -1.49
C PRO A 319 -12.72 20.93 -2.72
N ALA A 320 -12.53 22.12 -3.30
CA ALA A 320 -11.61 22.32 -4.43
C ALA A 320 -10.15 21.94 -4.08
N LEU A 321 -9.67 22.30 -2.89
CA LEU A 321 -8.37 21.86 -2.37
C LEU A 321 -8.29 20.33 -2.22
N GLY A 322 -9.37 19.71 -1.75
CA GLY A 322 -9.49 18.25 -1.66
C GLY A 322 -9.43 17.57 -3.04
N VAL A 323 -10.13 18.09 -4.03
CA VAL A 323 -10.08 17.58 -5.42
C VAL A 323 -8.68 17.79 -6.00
N ALA A 324 -8.08 18.96 -5.82
CA ALA A 324 -6.71 19.24 -6.25
C ALA A 324 -5.68 18.31 -5.60
N PHE A 325 -5.85 17.96 -4.33
CA PHE A 325 -5.03 16.96 -3.65
C PHE A 325 -5.13 15.58 -4.32
N LEU A 326 -6.35 15.09 -4.56
CA LEU A 326 -6.57 13.82 -5.27
C LEU A 326 -6.00 13.85 -6.69
N GLN A 327 -6.10 14.99 -7.37
CA GLN A 327 -5.47 15.22 -8.68
C GLN A 327 -3.95 15.08 -8.59
N GLY A 328 -3.31 15.65 -7.55
CA GLY A 328 -1.88 15.51 -7.30
C GLY A 328 -1.43 14.07 -7.10
N VAL A 329 -2.22 13.27 -6.37
CA VAL A 329 -1.98 11.84 -6.16
C VAL A 329 -2.14 11.06 -7.46
N GLY A 330 -3.24 11.27 -8.19
CA GLY A 330 -3.54 10.56 -9.44
C GLY A 330 -2.53 10.87 -10.57
N ASN A 331 -2.18 12.16 -10.74
CA ASN A 331 -1.20 12.60 -11.72
C ASN A 331 0.16 11.95 -11.50
N LEU A 332 0.59 11.81 -10.24
CA LEU A 332 1.88 11.21 -9.93
C LEU A 332 1.89 9.69 -10.17
N GLY A 333 0.80 8.99 -9.80
CA GLY A 333 0.65 7.56 -10.09
C GLY A 333 0.64 7.27 -11.59
N TRP A 334 -0.09 8.08 -12.36
CA TRP A 334 -0.02 8.05 -13.83
C TRP A 334 1.39 8.32 -14.34
N GLY A 335 2.04 9.38 -13.86
CA GLY A 335 3.37 9.79 -14.31
C GLY A 335 4.46 8.74 -14.06
N ILE A 336 4.55 8.19 -12.84
CA ILE A 336 5.54 7.17 -12.48
C ILE A 336 5.27 5.87 -13.26
N GLY A 337 4.01 5.41 -13.27
CA GLY A 337 3.65 4.17 -13.96
C GLY A 337 3.86 4.25 -15.47
N ALA A 338 3.40 5.34 -16.11
CA ALA A 338 3.53 5.53 -17.55
C ALA A 338 5.00 5.70 -17.98
N ALA A 339 5.77 6.52 -17.25
CA ALA A 339 7.18 6.72 -17.55
C ALA A 339 7.97 5.41 -17.40
N ARG A 340 7.76 4.67 -16.29
CA ARG A 340 8.44 3.39 -16.08
C ARG A 340 8.07 2.37 -17.15
N LEU A 341 6.78 2.25 -17.50
CA LEU A 341 6.32 1.35 -18.56
C LEU A 341 7.01 1.69 -19.90
N LEU A 342 7.07 2.98 -20.25
CA LEU A 342 7.72 3.44 -21.47
C LEU A 342 9.22 3.11 -21.46
N PHE A 343 9.95 3.54 -20.43
CA PHE A 343 11.42 3.48 -20.41
C PHE A 343 11.99 2.11 -20.06
N VAL A 344 11.25 1.27 -19.33
CA VAL A 344 11.72 -0.04 -18.86
C VAL A 344 11.15 -1.18 -19.71
N THR A 345 9.88 -1.07 -20.14
CA THR A 345 9.18 -2.19 -20.78
C THR A 345 9.05 -2.04 -22.29
N ILE A 346 8.67 -0.85 -22.77
CA ILE A 346 8.31 -0.65 -24.18
C ILE A 346 9.53 -0.29 -25.05
N VAL A 347 10.36 0.65 -24.59
CA VAL A 347 11.48 1.17 -25.40
C VAL A 347 12.67 0.21 -25.35
N PRO A 348 13.10 -0.38 -26.49
CA PRO A 348 14.30 -1.20 -26.53
C PRO A 348 15.56 -0.36 -26.27
N THR A 349 16.49 -0.87 -25.46
CA THR A 349 17.69 -0.13 -25.05
C THR A 349 18.55 0.33 -26.23
N GLU A 350 18.65 -0.50 -27.28
CA GLU A 350 19.44 -0.23 -28.48
C GLU A 350 18.85 0.86 -29.40
N LYS A 351 17.52 1.04 -29.37
CA LYS A 351 16.78 1.96 -30.27
C LYS A 351 16.16 3.14 -29.52
N LYS A 352 16.67 3.41 -28.32
CA LYS A 352 16.11 4.40 -27.39
C LYS A 352 15.94 5.78 -28.02
N MET A 353 16.92 6.24 -28.81
CA MET A 353 16.87 7.57 -29.42
C MET A 353 15.72 7.73 -30.41
N ASP A 354 15.45 6.71 -31.23
CA ASP A 354 14.37 6.74 -32.25
C ASP A 354 12.98 6.74 -31.59
N TYR A 355 12.78 5.87 -30.59
CA TYR A 355 11.52 5.81 -29.85
C TYR A 355 11.25 7.10 -29.07
N LEU A 356 12.25 7.66 -28.39
CA LEU A 356 12.08 8.88 -27.61
C LEU A 356 11.85 10.11 -28.47
N ALA A 357 12.51 10.22 -29.62
CA ALA A 357 12.26 11.31 -30.57
C ALA A 357 10.79 11.32 -31.03
N LEU A 358 10.25 10.14 -31.37
CA LEU A 358 8.85 10.02 -31.78
C LEU A 358 7.88 10.25 -30.62
N TYR A 359 8.20 9.79 -29.41
CA TYR A 359 7.42 10.08 -28.20
C TYR A 359 7.31 11.58 -27.92
N PHE A 360 8.44 12.32 -27.92
CA PHE A 360 8.42 13.75 -27.66
C PHE A 360 7.72 14.54 -28.76
N PHE A 361 7.93 14.16 -30.02
CA PHE A 361 7.18 14.73 -31.15
C PHE A 361 5.68 14.53 -30.95
N TRP A 362 5.26 13.30 -30.69
CA TRP A 362 3.85 12.96 -30.50
C TRP A 362 3.22 13.67 -29.30
N ALA A 363 3.92 13.71 -28.16
CA ALA A 363 3.47 14.43 -26.97
C ALA A 363 3.33 15.94 -27.22
N GLY A 364 4.22 16.54 -28.01
CA GLY A 364 4.13 17.94 -28.43
C GLY A 364 2.91 18.21 -29.32
N VAL A 365 2.67 17.35 -30.32
CA VAL A 365 1.48 17.43 -31.20
C VAL A 365 0.19 17.30 -30.39
N THR A 366 0.06 16.27 -29.56
CA THR A 366 -1.19 16.01 -28.83
C THR A 366 -1.44 17.06 -27.76
N SER A 367 -0.42 17.46 -26.99
CA SER A 367 -0.57 18.46 -25.93
C SER A 367 -0.85 19.85 -26.51
N GLY A 368 -0.09 20.28 -27.53
CA GLY A 368 -0.31 21.56 -28.19
C GLY A 368 -1.66 21.62 -28.92
N GLY A 369 -2.00 20.58 -29.67
CA GLY A 369 -3.30 20.45 -30.32
C GLY A 369 -4.46 20.49 -29.32
N SER A 370 -4.31 19.82 -28.16
CA SER A 370 -5.35 19.81 -27.12
C SER A 370 -5.67 21.22 -26.59
N GLN A 371 -4.67 22.07 -26.36
CA GLN A 371 -4.89 23.42 -25.83
C GLN A 371 -5.55 24.35 -26.85
N LEU A 372 -5.16 24.25 -28.12
CA LEU A 372 -5.82 24.96 -29.23
C LEU A 372 -7.29 24.58 -29.35
N LEU A 373 -7.57 23.28 -29.34
CA LEU A 373 -8.94 22.76 -29.41
C LEU A 373 -9.75 23.15 -28.18
N GLY A 374 -9.19 23.03 -26.98
CA GLY A 374 -9.86 23.39 -25.72
C GLY A 374 -10.33 24.84 -25.70
N GLY A 375 -9.46 25.78 -26.08
CA GLY A 375 -9.83 27.20 -26.15
C GLY A 375 -10.92 27.47 -27.18
N ARG A 376 -10.84 26.82 -28.36
CA ARG A 376 -11.85 26.96 -29.42
C ARG A 376 -13.19 26.37 -29.03
N VAL A 377 -13.21 25.21 -28.37
CA VAL A 377 -14.44 24.59 -27.86
C VAL A 377 -15.13 25.53 -26.88
N LEU A 378 -14.41 26.07 -25.89
CA LEU A 378 -14.99 27.01 -24.92
C LEU A 378 -15.61 28.25 -25.55
N ASP A 379 -15.00 28.79 -26.61
CA ASP A 379 -15.55 29.95 -27.32
C ASP A 379 -16.80 29.59 -28.14
N LEU A 380 -16.86 28.40 -28.73
CA LEU A 380 -18.03 27.91 -29.48
C LEU A 380 -19.20 27.55 -28.55
N THR A 381 -18.92 27.17 -27.30
CA THR A 381 -19.91 26.67 -26.34
C THR A 381 -20.35 27.74 -25.33
N LYS A 382 -19.96 29.00 -25.52
CA LYS A 382 -20.32 30.13 -24.65
C LYS A 382 -21.82 30.29 -24.39
N SER A 383 -22.66 29.88 -25.34
CA SER A 383 -24.12 29.97 -25.24
C SER A 383 -24.76 28.79 -24.51
N ILE A 384 -24.00 27.74 -24.16
CA ILE A 384 -24.53 26.61 -23.40
C ILE A 384 -24.85 27.07 -21.98
N ALA A 385 -26.11 27.01 -21.63
CA ALA A 385 -26.61 27.19 -20.27
C ALA A 385 -27.79 26.25 -20.05
N GLY A 386 -27.81 25.58 -18.89
CA GLY A 386 -28.91 24.70 -18.52
C GLY A 386 -28.61 23.89 -17.26
N GLN A 387 -29.49 22.94 -16.96
CA GLN A 387 -29.32 22.03 -15.84
C GLN A 387 -29.81 20.64 -16.23
N TRP A 388 -29.07 19.61 -15.85
CA TRP A 388 -29.43 18.21 -16.02
C TRP A 388 -29.25 17.48 -14.68
N GLY A 389 -30.36 17.32 -13.95
CA GLY A 389 -30.34 16.79 -12.58
C GLY A 389 -29.49 17.68 -11.64
N PRO A 390 -28.51 17.12 -10.91
CA PRO A 390 -27.60 17.91 -10.07
C PRO A 390 -26.52 18.65 -10.88
N LEU A 391 -26.34 18.33 -12.17
CA LEU A 391 -25.26 18.90 -12.99
C LEU A 391 -25.74 20.16 -13.71
N MET A 392 -25.00 21.26 -13.56
CA MET A 392 -25.23 22.46 -14.35
C MET A 392 -24.51 22.35 -15.70
N LEU A 393 -25.24 22.58 -16.78
CA LEU A 393 -24.72 22.64 -18.15
C LEU A 393 -24.21 24.06 -18.41
N ASP A 394 -22.95 24.15 -18.81
CA ASP A 394 -22.24 25.42 -18.99
C ASP A 394 -21.17 25.28 -20.11
N PRO A 395 -20.48 26.37 -20.49
CA PRO A 395 -19.50 26.33 -21.58
C PRO A 395 -18.37 25.31 -21.39
N TYR A 396 -18.05 24.91 -20.15
CA TYR A 396 -17.00 23.93 -19.84
C TYR A 396 -17.50 22.48 -19.89
N THR A 397 -18.81 22.25 -19.95
CA THR A 397 -19.40 20.89 -19.98
C THR A 397 -18.78 19.97 -21.04
N PRO A 398 -18.55 20.41 -22.30
CA PRO A 398 -17.90 19.55 -23.30
C PRO A 398 -16.47 19.17 -22.93
N ILE A 399 -15.71 20.07 -22.29
CA ILE A 399 -14.38 19.75 -21.78
C ILE A 399 -14.48 18.69 -20.68
N PHE A 400 -15.38 18.85 -19.71
CA PHE A 400 -15.58 17.85 -18.66
C PHE A 400 -15.92 16.46 -19.21
N LEU A 401 -16.79 16.39 -20.24
CA LEU A 401 -17.15 15.13 -20.89
C LEU A 401 -15.95 14.50 -21.61
N VAL A 402 -15.17 15.29 -22.37
CA VAL A 402 -13.96 14.81 -23.05
C VAL A 402 -12.91 14.35 -22.03
N SER A 403 -12.74 15.09 -20.92
CA SER A 403 -11.88 14.73 -19.80
C SER A 403 -12.31 13.47 -19.07
N LEU A 404 -13.58 13.08 -19.15
CA LEU A 404 -14.10 11.83 -18.58
C LEU A 404 -13.89 10.66 -19.56
N LEU A 405 -14.27 10.84 -20.82
CA LEU A 405 -14.31 9.78 -21.82
C LEU A 405 -12.92 9.40 -22.36
N MET A 406 -12.03 10.37 -22.59
CA MET A 406 -10.73 10.09 -23.19
C MET A 406 -9.80 9.27 -22.26
N PRO A 407 -9.66 9.59 -20.96
CA PRO A 407 -8.92 8.73 -20.03
C PRO A 407 -9.53 7.33 -19.90
N LEU A 408 -10.86 7.19 -19.95
CA LEU A 408 -11.52 5.88 -19.95
C LEU A 408 -11.12 5.05 -21.19
N GLY A 409 -11.16 5.65 -22.38
CA GLY A 409 -10.69 5.02 -23.62
C GLY A 409 -9.20 4.65 -23.57
N SER A 410 -8.38 5.52 -22.98
CA SER A 410 -6.96 5.24 -22.74
C SER A 410 -6.75 4.01 -21.86
N ILE A 411 -7.49 3.89 -20.75
CA ILE A 411 -7.40 2.72 -19.86
C ILE A 411 -7.69 1.42 -20.64
N LEU A 412 -8.70 1.41 -21.52
CA LEU A 412 -9.03 0.25 -22.34
C LEU A 412 -7.87 -0.14 -23.29
N LEU A 413 -7.23 0.84 -23.93
CA LEU A 413 -6.09 0.61 -24.81
C LEU A 413 -4.83 0.15 -24.05
N LEU A 414 -4.50 0.83 -22.96
CA LEU A 414 -3.29 0.57 -22.18
C LEU A 414 -3.36 -0.75 -21.41
N ARG A 415 -4.57 -1.25 -21.10
CA ARG A 415 -4.76 -2.61 -20.57
C ARG A 415 -4.26 -3.71 -21.51
N ALA A 416 -4.21 -3.46 -22.82
CA ALA A 416 -3.73 -4.44 -23.80
C ALA A 416 -2.20 -4.49 -23.94
N ILE A 417 -1.46 -3.55 -23.35
CA ILE A 417 0.02 -3.53 -23.38
C ILE A 417 0.57 -4.61 -22.45
N ARG A 418 1.66 -5.26 -22.84
CA ARG A 418 2.35 -6.26 -22.00
C ARG A 418 2.81 -5.64 -20.68
N GLY A 419 2.53 -6.32 -19.57
CA GLY A 419 2.95 -5.89 -18.23
C GLY A 419 4.35 -6.40 -17.88
N ASP A 420 5.01 -5.69 -16.98
CA ASP A 420 6.34 -6.01 -16.40
C ASP A 420 6.24 -6.78 -15.07
N SER A 421 5.04 -7.15 -14.65
CA SER A 421 4.76 -7.77 -13.35
C SER A 421 3.62 -8.77 -13.46
N PRO A 422 3.65 -9.86 -12.65
CA PRO A 422 2.56 -10.83 -12.58
C PRO A 422 1.31 -10.27 -11.88
N PHE A 423 1.42 -9.15 -11.15
CA PHE A 423 0.30 -8.56 -10.43
C PHE A 423 -0.68 -7.87 -11.38
N SER A 424 -1.96 -8.23 -11.25
CA SER A 424 -3.04 -7.53 -11.95
C SER A 424 -3.40 -6.21 -11.25
N THR A 425 -3.99 -5.29 -12.00
CA THR A 425 -4.44 -3.99 -11.48
C THR A 425 -5.54 -4.14 -10.43
N SER A 426 -6.43 -5.13 -10.56
CA SER A 426 -7.47 -5.40 -9.57
C SER A 426 -6.91 -5.96 -8.26
N GLN A 427 -5.91 -6.84 -8.33
CA GLN A 427 -5.19 -7.32 -7.14
C GLN A 427 -4.49 -6.15 -6.43
N PHE A 428 -3.78 -5.31 -7.19
CA PHE A 428 -3.11 -4.13 -6.63
C PHE A 428 -4.10 -3.15 -5.98
N ALA A 429 -5.19 -2.80 -6.65
CA ALA A 429 -6.23 -1.95 -6.09
C ALA A 429 -6.88 -2.57 -4.84
N GLY A 430 -7.07 -3.90 -4.84
CA GLY A 430 -7.58 -4.66 -3.70
C GLY A 430 -6.71 -4.57 -2.44
N LEU A 431 -5.41 -4.29 -2.56
CA LEU A 431 -4.52 -4.07 -1.42
C LEU A 431 -4.88 -2.80 -0.63
N PHE A 432 -5.49 -1.80 -1.28
CA PHE A 432 -5.91 -0.56 -0.65
C PHE A 432 -7.33 -0.61 -0.07
N LEU A 433 -8.09 -1.66 -0.41
CA LEU A 433 -9.46 -1.86 0.07
C LEU A 433 -9.53 -2.70 1.36
N ARG A 434 -8.41 -3.32 1.79
CA ARG A 434 -8.36 -4.20 2.96
C ARG A 434 -7.36 -3.70 4.00
N GLY A 435 -7.82 -3.53 5.25
CA GLY A 435 -7.03 -2.95 6.33
C GLY A 435 -6.83 -1.44 6.16
N ASN A 436 -5.92 -0.85 6.93
CA ASN A 436 -5.58 0.57 6.78
C ASN A 436 -4.28 0.72 5.95
N PRO A 437 -4.35 0.94 4.63
CA PRO A 437 -3.18 1.02 3.78
C PRO A 437 -2.30 2.22 4.12
N PHE A 438 -2.87 3.34 4.60
CA PHE A 438 -2.11 4.53 4.95
C PHE A 438 -1.23 4.33 6.18
N LEU A 439 -1.77 3.68 7.22
CA LEU A 439 -0.97 3.30 8.38
C LEU A 439 0.07 2.22 8.03
N ALA A 440 -0.29 1.27 7.15
CA ALA A 440 0.65 0.26 6.68
C ALA A 440 1.84 0.94 5.99
N MET A 441 1.57 1.81 5.01
CA MET A 441 2.59 2.59 4.30
C MET A 441 3.45 3.43 5.24
N GLY A 442 2.84 4.09 6.22
CA GLY A 442 3.58 4.83 7.24
C GLY A 442 4.53 3.94 8.06
N SER A 443 4.17 2.68 8.26
CA SER A 443 5.02 1.69 8.94
C SER A 443 6.11 1.17 8.01
N LEU A 444 5.83 0.95 6.72
CA LEU A 444 6.84 0.56 5.71
C LEU A 444 7.96 1.59 5.57
N VAL A 445 7.60 2.88 5.50
CA VAL A 445 8.59 3.97 5.43
C VAL A 445 9.48 3.96 6.67
N ARG A 446 8.88 3.82 7.85
CA ARG A 446 9.63 3.78 9.11
C ARG A 446 10.53 2.56 9.21
N PHE A 447 10.11 1.41 8.67
CA PHE A 447 10.89 0.18 8.68
C PHE A 447 12.21 0.38 7.93
N HIS A 448 12.18 0.95 6.73
CA HIS A 448 13.40 1.22 5.95
C HIS A 448 14.27 2.36 6.51
N TRP A 449 13.73 3.18 7.41
CA TRP A 449 14.48 4.25 8.08
C TRP A 449 14.96 3.87 9.47
N ALA A 450 14.44 2.78 10.05
CA ALA A 450 14.87 2.27 11.34
C ALA A 450 16.33 1.83 11.24
N ARG A 451 17.16 2.40 12.12
CA ARG A 451 18.60 2.06 12.20
C ARG A 451 18.90 1.16 13.37
N ASP A 452 18.13 1.28 14.44
CA ASP A 452 18.34 0.56 15.68
C ASP A 452 17.38 -0.62 15.82
N GLU A 453 17.72 -1.58 16.70
CA GLU A 453 16.93 -2.80 16.91
C GLU A 453 15.55 -2.49 17.48
N GLU A 454 15.47 -1.65 18.52
CA GLU A 454 14.21 -1.29 19.18
C GLU A 454 13.22 -0.64 18.21
N ASP A 455 13.68 0.30 17.38
CA ASP A 455 12.86 0.94 16.35
C ASP A 455 12.35 -0.08 15.32
N THR A 456 13.22 -1.01 14.90
CA THR A 456 12.85 -2.05 13.93
C THR A 456 11.80 -2.98 14.52
N VAL A 457 11.96 -3.41 15.78
CA VAL A 457 11.00 -4.23 16.51
C VAL A 457 9.65 -3.51 16.62
N ALA A 458 9.63 -2.26 17.10
CA ALA A 458 8.40 -1.50 17.28
C ALA A 458 7.63 -1.27 15.97
N VAL A 459 8.35 -1.05 14.87
CA VAL A 459 7.74 -0.92 13.55
C VAL A 459 7.23 -2.27 13.03
N THR A 460 7.95 -3.36 13.27
CA THR A 460 7.55 -4.73 12.88
C THR A 460 6.27 -5.15 13.62
N GLU A 461 6.21 -4.89 14.92
CA GLU A 461 5.01 -5.11 15.74
C GLU A 461 3.81 -4.37 15.14
N ARG A 462 4.00 -3.08 14.83
CA ARG A 462 2.97 -2.21 14.25
C ARG A 462 2.47 -2.74 12.90
N MET A 463 3.36 -3.26 12.05
CA MET A 463 2.95 -3.88 10.79
C MET A 463 1.99 -5.06 11.02
N GLY A 464 2.29 -5.91 12.00
CA GLY A 464 1.43 -7.02 12.40
C GLY A 464 0.09 -6.60 13.00
N THR A 465 0.02 -5.49 13.73
CA THR A 465 -1.25 -4.98 14.29
C THR A 465 -2.14 -4.33 13.25
N ILE A 466 -1.55 -3.71 12.21
CA ILE A 466 -2.28 -3.12 11.08
C ILE A 466 -2.92 -4.20 10.19
N ARG A 467 -2.32 -5.40 10.13
CA ARG A 467 -2.83 -6.56 9.37
C ARG A 467 -3.00 -6.30 7.86
N SER A 468 -2.17 -5.42 7.30
CA SER A 468 -2.22 -5.10 5.87
C SER A 468 -1.31 -6.00 5.06
N ARG A 469 -1.83 -6.54 3.95
CA ARG A 469 -1.06 -7.34 2.99
C ARG A 469 0.09 -6.57 2.32
N LEU A 470 0.14 -5.25 2.46
CA LEU A 470 1.27 -4.44 1.98
C LEU A 470 2.58 -4.76 2.73
N ALA A 471 2.49 -5.22 3.99
CA ALA A 471 3.66 -5.49 4.84
C ALA A 471 4.28 -6.89 4.66
N VAL A 472 3.78 -7.70 3.71
CA VAL A 472 4.24 -9.09 3.56
C VAL A 472 5.76 -9.18 3.35
N ASP A 473 6.34 -8.38 2.45
CA ASP A 473 7.77 -8.49 2.13
C ASP A 473 8.63 -7.93 3.26
N GLU A 474 8.20 -6.87 3.92
CA GLU A 474 8.93 -6.29 5.06
C GLU A 474 8.90 -7.21 6.28
N LEU A 475 7.80 -7.95 6.49
CA LEU A 475 7.75 -9.02 7.49
C LEU A 475 8.65 -10.21 7.12
N LEU A 476 8.73 -10.58 5.84
CA LEU A 476 9.68 -11.60 5.36
C LEU A 476 11.14 -11.14 5.49
N GLU A 477 11.41 -9.85 5.25
CA GLU A 477 12.71 -9.24 5.49
C GLU A 477 13.04 -9.27 7.00
N GLY A 478 12.06 -8.98 7.85
CA GLY A 478 12.18 -9.14 9.31
C GLY A 478 12.52 -10.56 9.75
N LEU A 479 11.99 -11.60 9.08
CA LEU A 479 12.38 -13.00 9.33
C LEU A 479 13.84 -13.29 8.95
N ALA A 480 14.39 -12.55 8.00
CA ALA A 480 15.76 -12.68 7.52
C ALA A 480 16.76 -11.74 8.23
N ASP A 481 16.29 -10.89 9.16
CA ASP A 481 17.12 -9.92 9.86
C ASP A 481 18.21 -10.62 10.71
N PRO A 482 19.45 -10.10 10.74
CA PRO A 482 20.52 -10.70 11.55
C PRO A 482 20.23 -10.67 13.06
N ARG A 483 19.38 -9.76 13.54
CA ARG A 483 19.09 -9.56 14.97
C ARG A 483 18.00 -10.52 15.45
N PHE A 484 18.18 -11.06 16.65
CA PHE A 484 17.25 -12.06 17.20
C PHE A 484 15.87 -11.47 17.49
N ASN A 485 15.79 -10.29 18.11
CA ASN A 485 14.50 -9.73 18.53
C ASN A 485 13.65 -9.29 17.34
N VAL A 486 14.28 -8.84 16.24
CA VAL A 486 13.56 -8.50 15.01
C VAL A 486 12.93 -9.74 14.39
N ARG A 487 13.67 -10.86 14.29
CA ARG A 487 13.11 -12.13 13.80
C ARG A 487 12.00 -12.65 14.70
N PHE A 488 12.18 -12.56 16.01
CA PHE A 488 11.17 -12.94 16.99
C PHE A 488 9.88 -12.13 16.79
N GLU A 489 9.97 -10.81 16.70
CA GLU A 489 8.82 -9.94 16.49
C GLU A 489 8.20 -10.14 15.10
N ALA A 490 9.00 -10.42 14.07
CA ALA A 490 8.49 -10.72 12.73
C ALA A 490 7.59 -11.96 12.75
N ILE A 491 7.97 -13.03 13.46
CA ILE A 491 7.13 -14.23 13.61
C ILE A 491 5.82 -13.88 14.33
N LEU A 492 5.87 -13.11 15.43
CA LEU A 492 4.67 -12.66 16.16
C LEU A 492 3.76 -11.79 15.29
N ALA A 493 4.34 -10.86 14.53
CA ALA A 493 3.63 -9.99 13.63
C ALA A 493 2.95 -10.77 12.50
N ILE A 494 3.66 -11.74 11.91
CA ILE A 494 3.10 -12.65 10.89
C ILE A 494 1.94 -13.46 11.47
N ALA A 495 2.04 -13.96 12.71
CA ALA A 495 0.97 -14.72 13.35
C ALA A 495 -0.32 -13.89 13.63
N ARG A 496 -0.27 -12.56 13.45
CA ARG A 496 -1.42 -11.65 13.51
C ARG A 496 -1.97 -11.30 12.12
N MET A 497 -1.27 -11.65 11.05
CA MET A 497 -1.67 -11.39 9.67
C MET A 497 -2.73 -12.40 9.19
N PRO A 498 -3.53 -12.04 8.17
CA PRO A 498 -4.29 -13.03 7.41
C PRO A 498 -3.33 -14.03 6.75
N ALA A 499 -3.78 -15.28 6.58
CA ALA A 499 -3.04 -16.30 5.86
C ALA A 499 -2.61 -15.80 4.46
N ASP A 500 -1.33 -15.98 4.17
CA ASP A 500 -0.66 -15.63 2.92
C ASP A 500 0.42 -16.68 2.64
N GLU A 501 0.39 -17.26 1.44
CA GLU A 501 1.26 -18.37 1.03
C GLU A 501 2.76 -18.04 1.23
N ARG A 502 3.15 -16.79 0.99
CA ARG A 502 4.55 -16.36 1.11
C ARG A 502 4.97 -16.25 2.57
N LEU A 503 4.10 -15.75 3.43
CA LEU A 503 4.34 -15.70 4.87
C LEU A 503 4.44 -17.12 5.47
N ILE A 504 3.57 -18.03 5.03
CA ILE A 504 3.62 -19.44 5.44
C ILE A 504 4.94 -20.08 5.02
N ALA A 505 5.35 -19.92 3.76
CA ALA A 505 6.64 -20.42 3.28
C ALA A 505 7.83 -19.83 4.08
N GLY A 506 7.78 -18.55 4.44
CA GLY A 506 8.77 -17.90 5.30
C GLY A 506 8.84 -18.50 6.71
N LEU A 507 7.68 -18.77 7.32
CA LEU A 507 7.59 -19.43 8.62
C LEU A 507 8.06 -20.90 8.56
N VAL A 508 7.73 -21.64 7.50
CA VAL A 508 8.23 -23.01 7.28
C VAL A 508 9.76 -23.03 7.23
N LYS A 509 10.37 -22.12 6.47
CA LYS A 509 11.83 -22.00 6.44
C LYS A 509 12.43 -21.65 7.82
N THR A 510 11.71 -20.86 8.62
CA THR A 510 12.13 -20.50 9.98
C THR A 510 12.02 -21.69 10.93
N LEU A 511 10.96 -22.51 10.79
CA LEU A 511 10.77 -23.76 11.52
C LEU A 511 11.91 -24.75 11.27
N GLU A 512 12.30 -24.92 10.02
CA GLU A 512 13.42 -25.76 9.56
C GLU A 512 14.81 -25.18 9.90
N GLY A 513 14.85 -24.00 10.52
CA GLY A 513 16.06 -23.32 10.90
C GLY A 513 16.84 -23.97 12.05
N ARG A 514 18.00 -23.39 12.36
CA ARG A 514 18.91 -23.90 13.41
C ARG A 514 18.69 -23.27 14.80
N THR A 515 17.72 -22.38 14.95
CA THR A 515 17.50 -21.62 16.20
C THR A 515 16.23 -22.12 16.90
N PRO A 516 16.34 -22.97 17.95
CA PRO A 516 15.19 -23.69 18.51
C PRO A 516 14.08 -22.78 19.00
N ALA A 517 14.43 -21.65 19.63
CA ALA A 517 13.47 -20.66 20.11
C ALA A 517 12.61 -20.07 18.97
N LEU A 518 13.22 -19.78 17.81
CA LEU A 518 12.50 -19.27 16.65
C LEU A 518 11.70 -20.38 15.95
N SER A 519 12.23 -21.61 15.90
CA SER A 519 11.51 -22.77 15.35
C SER A 519 10.23 -23.08 16.15
N VAL A 520 10.30 -23.04 17.48
CA VAL A 520 9.14 -23.17 18.37
C VAL A 520 8.09 -22.11 18.04
N LEU A 521 8.50 -20.85 17.93
CA LEU A 521 7.60 -19.75 17.67
C LEU A 521 7.00 -19.83 16.26
N ALA A 522 7.78 -20.27 15.27
CA ALA A 522 7.31 -20.50 13.91
C ALA A 522 6.27 -21.63 13.85
N ALA A 523 6.49 -22.74 14.57
CA ALA A 523 5.50 -23.82 14.67
C ALA A 523 4.17 -23.31 15.26
N TRP A 524 4.24 -22.53 16.33
CA TRP A 524 3.06 -21.89 16.92
C TRP A 524 2.36 -20.93 15.94
N ALA A 525 3.13 -20.08 15.26
CA ALA A 525 2.60 -19.11 14.31
C ALA A 525 1.89 -19.79 13.13
N LEU A 526 2.46 -20.88 12.59
CA LEU A 526 1.84 -21.70 11.55
C LEU A 526 0.49 -22.29 12.01
N GLY A 527 0.45 -22.86 13.22
CA GLY A 527 -0.79 -23.38 13.80
C GLY A 527 -1.86 -22.30 14.01
N ARG A 528 -1.44 -21.08 14.39
CA ARG A 528 -2.33 -19.93 14.57
C ARG A 528 -2.87 -19.36 13.26
N LEU A 529 -2.08 -19.37 12.19
CA LEU A 529 -2.52 -18.88 10.88
C LEU A 529 -3.63 -19.75 10.26
N GLY A 530 -3.72 -21.02 10.65
CA GLY A 530 -4.84 -21.88 10.26
C GLY A 530 -4.75 -22.42 8.83
N ASP A 531 -3.57 -22.40 8.20
CA ASP A 531 -3.42 -22.76 6.79
C ASP A 531 -2.84 -24.18 6.62
N GLU A 532 -3.50 -24.98 5.79
CA GLU A 532 -3.19 -26.40 5.57
C GLU A 532 -1.84 -26.63 4.88
N HIS A 533 -1.29 -25.63 4.16
CA HIS A 533 0.04 -25.74 3.55
C HIS A 533 1.15 -25.94 4.60
N ALA A 534 0.88 -25.64 5.87
CA ALA A 534 1.81 -25.87 6.98
C ALA A 534 1.90 -27.35 7.42
N HIS A 535 0.94 -28.21 7.06
CA HIS A 535 0.85 -29.58 7.57
C HIS A 535 2.12 -30.41 7.35
N ALA A 536 2.66 -30.41 6.12
CA ALA A 536 3.84 -31.21 5.77
C ALA A 536 5.09 -30.78 6.55
N ALA A 537 5.30 -29.48 6.70
CA ALA A 537 6.42 -28.92 7.44
C ALA A 537 6.33 -29.21 8.94
N LEU A 538 5.12 -29.06 9.52
CA LEU A 538 4.89 -29.36 10.94
C LEU A 538 5.06 -30.87 11.23
N ARG A 539 4.62 -31.76 10.35
CA ARG A 539 4.89 -33.21 10.46
C ARG A 539 6.39 -33.50 10.40
N THR A 540 7.10 -32.90 9.45
CA THR A 540 8.57 -33.04 9.35
C THR A 540 9.28 -32.54 10.61
N ALA A 541 8.85 -31.41 11.18
CA ALA A 541 9.42 -30.86 12.40
C ALA A 541 9.07 -31.68 13.66
N LEU A 542 7.89 -32.30 13.70
CA LEU A 542 7.56 -33.31 14.71
C LEU A 542 8.51 -34.50 14.60
N ASP A 543 8.83 -34.93 13.37
CA ASP A 543 9.59 -36.14 13.14
C ASP A 543 11.09 -36.00 13.31
N ALA A 544 11.69 -35.02 12.65
CA ALA A 544 13.12 -34.90 12.45
C ALA A 544 13.81 -33.90 13.40
N SER A 545 13.06 -33.10 14.17
CA SER A 545 13.66 -32.14 15.09
C SER A 545 14.36 -32.84 16.25
N SER A 546 15.58 -32.39 16.58
CA SER A 546 16.30 -32.83 17.79
C SER A 546 15.83 -32.13 19.07
N TYR A 547 15.00 -31.08 18.94
CA TYR A 547 14.54 -30.27 20.07
C TYR A 547 13.11 -30.64 20.45
N ARG A 548 12.93 -31.17 21.66
CA ARG A 548 11.63 -31.56 22.23
C ARG A 548 10.61 -30.41 22.22
N SER A 549 11.04 -29.19 22.51
CA SER A 549 10.16 -28.02 22.47
C SER A 549 9.54 -27.76 21.09
N VAL A 550 10.30 -28.00 20.01
CA VAL A 550 9.83 -27.86 18.62
C VAL A 550 8.84 -28.97 18.31
N GLN A 551 9.16 -30.23 18.67
CA GLN A 551 8.26 -31.37 18.50
C GLN A 551 6.92 -31.16 19.21
N ALA A 552 6.95 -30.67 20.46
CA ALA A 552 5.76 -30.36 21.25
C ALA A 552 4.85 -29.31 20.58
N HIS A 553 5.45 -28.21 20.08
CA HIS A 553 4.68 -27.16 19.41
C HIS A 553 4.18 -27.61 18.04
N SER A 554 4.96 -28.38 17.29
CA SER A 554 4.51 -28.98 16.03
C SER A 554 3.30 -29.88 16.23
N ALA A 555 3.31 -30.76 17.25
CA ALA A 555 2.16 -31.59 17.58
C ALA A 555 0.92 -30.76 17.94
N ARG A 556 1.06 -29.77 18.84
CA ARG A 556 -0.06 -28.89 19.23
C ARG A 556 -0.61 -28.10 18.03
N SER A 557 0.25 -27.66 17.13
CA SER A 557 -0.14 -26.94 15.91
C SER A 557 -0.87 -27.86 14.93
N LEU A 558 -0.39 -29.09 14.70
CA LEU A 558 -1.10 -30.09 13.89
C LEU A 558 -2.50 -30.38 14.45
N GLY A 559 -2.62 -30.51 15.77
CA GLY A 559 -3.93 -30.67 16.42
C GLY A 559 -4.84 -29.45 16.25
N THR A 560 -4.27 -28.24 16.22
CA THR A 560 -5.04 -27.00 16.01
C THR A 560 -5.48 -26.82 14.56
N LEU A 561 -4.68 -27.29 13.61
CA LEU A 561 -5.00 -27.27 12.18
C LEU A 561 -5.94 -28.41 11.75
N GLY A 562 -6.16 -29.40 12.62
CA GLY A 562 -7.04 -30.53 12.31
C GLY A 562 -6.39 -31.61 11.43
N ASP A 563 -5.05 -31.69 11.38
CA ASP A 563 -4.35 -32.68 10.57
C ASP A 563 -4.49 -34.11 11.16
N ARG A 564 -5.59 -34.78 10.82
CA ARG A 564 -5.87 -36.17 11.26
C ARG A 564 -4.83 -37.17 10.75
N SER A 565 -4.03 -36.85 9.72
CA SER A 565 -2.97 -37.75 9.26
C SER A 565 -1.84 -37.92 10.28
N ALA A 566 -1.74 -37.01 11.26
CA ALA A 566 -0.76 -37.09 12.34
C ALA A 566 -1.15 -38.07 13.46
N VAL A 567 -2.41 -38.53 13.52
CA VAL A 567 -2.92 -39.37 14.63
C VAL A 567 -2.08 -40.63 14.87
N PRO A 568 -1.75 -41.45 13.85
CA PRO A 568 -0.97 -42.68 14.08
C PRO A 568 0.42 -42.40 14.68
N VAL A 569 1.10 -41.37 14.18
CA VAL A 569 2.44 -40.98 14.66
C VAL A 569 2.39 -40.43 16.08
N LEU A 570 1.38 -39.60 16.40
CA LEU A 570 1.19 -39.06 17.74
C LEU A 570 0.87 -40.15 18.76
N LEU A 571 0.07 -41.17 18.39
CA LEU A 571 -0.22 -42.33 19.24
C LEU A 571 1.02 -43.16 19.53
N GLU A 572 1.77 -43.51 18.47
CA GLU A 572 3.02 -44.26 18.61
C GLU A 572 3.99 -43.54 19.54
N ARG A 573 4.19 -42.24 19.33
CA ARG A 573 5.11 -41.44 20.17
C ARG A 573 4.63 -41.28 21.59
N LEU A 574 3.34 -41.03 21.82
CA LEU A 574 2.77 -40.94 23.17
C LEU A 574 3.08 -42.18 24.01
N THR A 575 3.10 -43.37 23.39
CA THR A 575 3.36 -44.63 24.10
C THR A 575 4.83 -44.89 24.44
N HIS A 576 5.77 -44.32 23.67
CA HIS A 576 7.22 -44.55 23.84
C HIS A 576 7.97 -43.35 24.43
N GLU A 577 7.36 -42.17 24.45
CA GLU A 577 7.98 -40.95 24.98
C GLU A 577 8.03 -40.98 26.50
N GLU A 578 9.14 -40.49 27.07
CA GLU A 578 9.36 -40.40 28.52
C GLU A 578 9.25 -38.95 29.03
N ASP A 579 9.45 -37.97 28.16
CA ASP A 579 9.35 -36.56 28.52
C ASP A 579 7.88 -36.15 28.73
N GLU A 580 7.51 -35.83 29.97
CA GLU A 580 6.14 -35.45 30.34
C GLU A 580 5.61 -34.27 29.50
N GLY A 581 6.46 -33.29 29.19
CA GLY A 581 6.08 -32.13 28.39
C GLY A 581 5.68 -32.49 26.96
N LEU A 582 6.33 -33.50 26.36
CA LEU A 582 5.96 -34.04 25.07
C LEU A 582 4.72 -34.92 25.13
N GLN A 583 4.61 -35.79 26.14
CA GLN A 583 3.42 -36.62 26.35
C GLN A 583 2.15 -35.76 26.44
N VAL A 584 2.21 -34.65 27.19
CA VAL A 584 1.12 -33.67 27.30
C VAL A 584 0.84 -32.98 25.97
N ALA A 585 1.88 -32.62 25.21
CA ALA A 585 1.70 -32.01 23.89
C ALA A 585 0.99 -32.96 22.91
N TYR A 586 1.37 -34.25 22.90
CA TYR A 586 0.75 -35.28 22.08
C TYR A 586 -0.69 -35.56 22.54
N ALA A 587 -0.92 -35.65 23.84
CA ALA A 587 -2.26 -35.77 24.41
C ALA A 587 -3.17 -34.60 23.99
N SER A 588 -2.69 -33.36 24.14
CA SER A 588 -3.42 -32.15 23.74
C SER A 588 -3.77 -32.17 22.25
N ALA A 589 -2.83 -32.60 21.40
CA ALA A 589 -3.03 -32.71 19.96
C ALA A 589 -4.07 -33.79 19.61
N LEU A 590 -3.94 -34.99 20.17
CA LEU A 590 -4.88 -36.11 19.97
C LEU A 590 -6.30 -35.77 20.43
N GLY A 591 -6.42 -35.08 21.57
CA GLY A 591 -7.70 -34.56 22.07
C GLY A 591 -8.34 -33.59 21.09
N LYS A 592 -7.59 -32.59 20.58
CA LYS A 592 -8.10 -31.65 19.57
C LYS A 592 -8.49 -32.32 18.25
N LEU A 593 -7.80 -33.39 17.87
CA LEU A 593 -8.09 -34.15 16.66
C LEU A 593 -9.29 -35.09 16.82
N GLY A 594 -9.81 -35.29 18.04
CA GLY A 594 -10.87 -36.28 18.31
C GLY A 594 -10.41 -37.70 17.93
N ALA A 595 -9.19 -38.06 18.29
CA ALA A 595 -8.62 -39.39 18.06
C ALA A 595 -9.05 -40.36 19.17
N VAL A 596 -10.24 -40.94 19.03
CA VAL A 596 -10.85 -41.83 20.05
C VAL A 596 -9.95 -43.04 20.36
N GLU A 597 -9.15 -43.48 19.40
CA GLU A 597 -8.17 -44.56 19.58
C GLU A 597 -7.09 -44.22 20.64
N ALA A 598 -6.91 -42.94 20.98
CA ALA A 598 -6.01 -42.47 22.03
C ALA A 598 -6.54 -42.68 23.45
N THR A 599 -7.81 -43.06 23.62
CA THR A 599 -8.45 -43.15 24.95
C THR A 599 -7.67 -44.03 25.91
N GLY A 600 -7.30 -45.25 25.51
CA GLY A 600 -6.52 -46.18 26.33
C GLY A 600 -5.14 -45.61 26.72
N PRO A 601 -4.30 -45.21 25.75
CA PRO A 601 -3.01 -44.58 26.01
C PRO A 601 -3.09 -43.35 26.94
N LEU A 602 -4.10 -42.49 26.77
CA LEU A 602 -4.29 -41.30 27.59
C LEU A 602 -4.74 -41.62 29.02
N LEU A 603 -5.58 -42.63 29.22
CA LEU A 603 -5.94 -43.13 30.55
C LEU A 603 -4.72 -43.70 31.29
N GLY A 604 -3.86 -44.42 30.56
CA GLY A 604 -2.58 -44.90 31.08
C GLY A 604 -1.60 -43.78 31.42
N LEU A 605 -1.59 -42.68 30.65
CA LEU A 605 -0.82 -41.48 30.97
C LEU A 605 -1.35 -40.79 32.23
N LEU A 606 -2.66 -40.54 32.31
CA LEU A 606 -3.30 -39.89 33.47
C LEU A 606 -2.96 -40.58 34.79
N GLY A 607 -2.90 -41.91 34.80
CA GLY A 607 -2.57 -42.70 35.99
C GLY A 607 -1.09 -42.65 36.43
N ARG A 608 -0.19 -42.22 35.54
CA ARG A 608 1.26 -42.09 35.82
C ARG A 608 1.69 -40.66 36.13
N CYS A 609 0.92 -39.66 35.71
CA CYS A 609 1.23 -38.26 35.97
C CYS A 609 1.11 -37.93 37.47
N GLU A 610 2.15 -37.29 38.02
CA GLU A 610 2.14 -36.83 39.42
C GLU A 610 1.65 -35.39 39.55
N ASP A 611 2.05 -34.51 38.61
CA ASP A 611 1.68 -33.10 38.62
C ASP A 611 0.18 -32.87 38.34
N GLU A 612 -0.49 -32.12 39.21
CA GLU A 612 -1.93 -31.85 39.15
C GLU A 612 -2.32 -31.15 37.84
N MET A 613 -1.53 -30.17 37.39
CA MET A 613 -1.83 -29.43 36.17
C MET A 613 -1.74 -30.34 34.93
N THR A 614 -0.70 -31.16 34.89
CA THR A 614 -0.49 -32.16 33.84
C THR A 614 -1.64 -33.16 33.78
N ARG A 615 -2.11 -33.66 34.93
CA ARG A 615 -3.29 -34.54 35.01
C ARG A 615 -4.55 -33.86 34.46
N LEU A 616 -4.77 -32.59 34.79
CA LEU A 616 -5.89 -31.82 34.26
C LEU A 616 -5.79 -31.60 32.74
N GLU A 617 -4.60 -31.39 32.18
CA GLU A 617 -4.40 -31.29 30.73
C GLU A 617 -4.70 -32.61 30.01
N VAL A 618 -4.29 -33.75 30.57
CA VAL A 618 -4.59 -35.08 30.02
C VAL A 618 -6.09 -35.39 30.16
N ALA A 619 -6.71 -35.03 31.29
CA ALA A 619 -8.14 -35.14 31.49
C ALA A 619 -8.93 -34.29 30.47
N LEU A 620 -8.48 -33.06 30.20
CA LEU A 620 -9.08 -32.22 29.16
C LEU A 620 -8.92 -32.85 27.76
N ALA A 621 -7.78 -33.49 27.48
CA ALA A 621 -7.59 -34.21 26.22
C ALA A 621 -8.58 -35.37 26.08
N LEU A 622 -8.78 -36.18 27.12
CA LEU A 622 -9.77 -37.25 27.17
C LEU A 622 -11.20 -36.71 27.00
N ALA A 623 -11.53 -35.60 27.66
CA ALA A 623 -12.83 -34.96 27.54
C ALA A 623 -13.13 -34.49 26.10
N ARG A 624 -12.12 -33.95 25.39
CA ARG A 624 -12.25 -33.56 23.97
C ARG A 624 -12.50 -34.73 23.02
N LEU A 625 -12.13 -35.96 23.40
CA LEU A 625 -12.41 -37.15 22.58
C LEU A 625 -13.90 -37.54 22.57
N VAL A 626 -14.59 -37.21 23.67
CA VAL A 626 -15.95 -37.70 23.98
C VAL A 626 -16.95 -36.55 24.07
N GLY A 627 -16.55 -35.27 24.04
CA GLY A 627 -17.56 -34.23 24.14
C GLY A 627 -17.05 -32.80 24.08
N ASP A 628 -17.96 -31.88 24.35
CA ASP A 628 -17.68 -30.44 24.29
C ASP A 628 -16.83 -29.99 25.48
N GLU A 629 -15.61 -29.55 25.19
CA GLU A 629 -14.67 -28.91 26.11
C GLU A 629 -15.32 -27.85 27.01
N ARG A 630 -16.31 -27.10 26.52
CA ARG A 630 -16.99 -26.05 27.31
C ARG A 630 -17.63 -26.61 28.57
N HIS A 631 -18.25 -27.78 28.48
CA HIS A 631 -18.89 -28.42 29.63
C HIS A 631 -17.85 -28.94 30.63
N PHE A 632 -16.75 -29.51 30.14
CA PHE A 632 -15.64 -29.95 30.98
C PHE A 632 -15.05 -28.77 31.77
N ILE A 633 -14.77 -27.64 31.11
CA ILE A 633 -14.22 -26.45 31.76
C ILE A 633 -15.19 -25.82 32.76
N GLN A 634 -16.50 -25.82 32.48
CA GLN A 634 -17.51 -25.36 33.44
C GLN A 634 -17.52 -26.23 34.70
N LEU A 635 -17.48 -27.56 34.54
CA LEU A 635 -17.47 -28.49 35.65
C LEU A 635 -16.17 -28.40 36.46
N LEU A 636 -15.02 -28.32 35.79
CA LEU A 636 -13.71 -28.10 36.41
C LEU A 636 -13.70 -26.85 37.29
N ARG A 637 -14.20 -25.71 36.77
CA ARG A 637 -14.24 -24.45 37.53
C ARG A 637 -15.08 -24.58 38.80
N ARG A 638 -16.24 -25.25 38.72
CA ARG A 638 -17.12 -25.48 39.88
C ARG A 638 -16.47 -26.38 40.92
N LEU A 639 -15.91 -27.51 40.49
CA LEU A 639 -15.26 -28.47 41.39
C LEU A 639 -14.00 -27.89 42.05
N ARG A 640 -13.29 -26.96 41.40
CA ARG A 640 -12.13 -26.29 42.01
C ARG A 640 -12.51 -25.22 43.03
N THR A 641 -13.62 -24.51 42.84
CA THR A 641 -14.05 -23.47 43.78
C THR A 641 -14.75 -24.06 45.00
N GLU A 642 -15.65 -25.01 44.77
CA GLU A 642 -16.48 -25.65 45.80
C GLU A 642 -16.60 -27.14 45.44
N PRO A 643 -15.66 -28.01 45.85
CA PRO A 643 -15.60 -29.40 45.38
C PRO A 643 -16.84 -30.20 45.77
N ASP A 644 -17.25 -30.10 47.04
CA ASP A 644 -18.43 -30.76 47.58
C ASP A 644 -19.73 -30.28 46.94
N THR A 645 -19.96 -28.97 46.91
CA THR A 645 -21.18 -28.38 46.34
C THR A 645 -21.23 -28.54 44.82
N GLY A 646 -20.09 -28.42 44.15
CA GLY A 646 -19.96 -28.65 42.71
C GLY A 646 -20.29 -30.09 42.31
N ALA A 647 -19.78 -31.08 43.07
CA ALA A 647 -20.08 -32.49 42.87
C ALA A 647 -21.56 -32.78 43.14
N ALA A 648 -22.13 -32.26 44.24
CA ALA A 648 -23.54 -32.40 44.57
C ALA A 648 -24.46 -31.88 43.44
N GLN A 649 -24.16 -30.71 42.89
CA GLN A 649 -24.92 -30.12 41.78
C GLN A 649 -24.76 -30.93 40.49
N ALA A 650 -23.56 -31.43 40.20
CA ALA A 650 -23.30 -32.23 39.01
C ALA A 650 -24.07 -33.56 39.05
N VAL A 651 -24.00 -34.27 40.17
CA VAL A 651 -24.73 -35.54 40.37
C VAL A 651 -26.24 -35.33 40.39
N SER A 652 -26.74 -34.29 41.06
CA SER A 652 -28.17 -33.95 41.04
C SER A 652 -28.68 -33.65 39.62
N GLY A 653 -27.88 -32.92 38.84
CA GLY A 653 -28.17 -32.63 37.44
C GLY A 653 -28.19 -33.90 36.58
N LEU A 654 -27.21 -34.78 36.78
CA LEU A 654 -27.12 -36.07 36.10
C LEU A 654 -28.32 -36.97 36.42
N ALA A 655 -28.65 -37.14 37.70
CA ALA A 655 -29.77 -37.98 38.14
C ALA A 655 -31.12 -37.49 37.58
N ARG A 656 -31.31 -36.17 37.50
CA ARG A 656 -32.50 -35.58 36.88
C ARG A 656 -32.54 -35.85 35.37
N HIS A 657 -31.43 -35.61 34.69
CA HIS A 657 -31.35 -35.80 33.24
C HIS A 657 -31.60 -37.26 32.83
N LEU A 658 -30.94 -38.20 33.51
CA LEU A 658 -31.10 -39.64 33.27
C LEU A 658 -32.53 -40.14 33.56
N ALA A 659 -33.21 -39.56 34.54
CA ALA A 659 -34.60 -39.88 34.84
C ALA A 659 -35.59 -39.30 33.80
N GLU A 660 -35.32 -38.10 33.29
CA GLU A 660 -36.10 -37.47 32.21
C GLU A 660 -36.00 -38.26 30.90
N GLU A 661 -34.83 -38.84 30.61
CA GLU A 661 -34.61 -39.67 29.42
C GLU A 661 -35.09 -41.13 29.59
N GLY A 662 -35.57 -41.52 30.78
CA GLY A 662 -36.04 -42.88 31.06
C GLY A 662 -34.94 -43.93 31.11
N GLY A 663 -33.68 -43.52 31.28
CA GLY A 663 -32.49 -44.37 31.17
C GLY A 663 -32.10 -45.14 32.43
N ILE A 664 -32.78 -44.93 33.57
CA ILE A 664 -32.37 -45.47 34.88
C ILE A 664 -33.53 -45.99 35.73
N SER A 665 -33.26 -46.96 36.61
CA SER A 665 -34.24 -47.46 37.59
C SER A 665 -34.45 -46.45 38.72
N ALA A 666 -35.61 -46.54 39.39
CA ALA A 666 -35.91 -45.70 40.56
C ALA A 666 -34.89 -45.90 41.70
N GLU A 667 -34.37 -47.11 41.86
CA GLU A 667 -33.33 -47.45 42.84
C GLU A 667 -31.98 -46.79 42.50
N ALA A 668 -31.58 -46.80 41.22
CA ALA A 668 -30.36 -46.13 40.75
C ALA A 668 -30.48 -44.60 40.90
N GLN A 669 -31.64 -44.04 40.56
CA GLN A 669 -31.93 -42.62 40.75
C GLN A 669 -31.86 -42.21 42.23
N ALA A 670 -32.45 -43.00 43.12
CA ALA A 670 -32.39 -42.75 44.57
C ALA A 670 -30.95 -42.79 45.09
N THR A 671 -30.14 -43.74 44.61
CA THR A 671 -28.74 -43.88 44.99
C THR A 671 -27.88 -42.69 44.52
N LEU A 672 -28.12 -42.18 43.31
CA LEU A 672 -27.47 -40.95 42.83
C LEU A 672 -27.88 -39.71 43.63
N LEU A 673 -29.14 -39.61 44.07
CA LEU A 673 -29.57 -38.51 44.95
C LEU A 673 -28.94 -38.59 46.35
N LEU A 674 -28.77 -39.80 46.90
CA LEU A 674 -28.02 -40.00 48.15
C LEU A 674 -26.55 -39.60 48.01
N SER A 675 -25.94 -39.86 46.86
CA SER A 675 -24.60 -39.36 46.53
C SER A 675 -24.54 -37.83 46.53
N ALA A 676 -25.50 -37.17 45.87
CA ALA A 676 -25.58 -35.72 45.86
C ALA A 676 -25.77 -35.11 47.26
N GLU A 677 -26.57 -35.75 48.13
CA GLU A 677 -26.77 -35.32 49.51
C GLU A 677 -25.49 -35.48 50.35
N ALA A 678 -24.77 -36.60 50.20
CA ALA A 678 -23.50 -36.82 50.88
C ALA A 678 -22.45 -35.78 50.48
N PHE A 679 -22.37 -35.44 49.18
CA PHE A 679 -21.55 -34.32 48.71
C PHE A 679 -22.00 -32.98 49.33
N ALA A 680 -23.30 -32.68 49.38
CA ALA A 680 -23.81 -31.44 49.98
C ALA A 680 -23.51 -31.33 51.50
N GLN A 681 -23.29 -32.45 52.18
CA GLN A 681 -22.90 -32.52 53.60
C GLN A 681 -21.37 -32.47 53.81
N ASN A 682 -20.58 -32.16 52.78
CA ASN A 682 -19.11 -32.18 52.78
C ASN A 682 -18.52 -33.56 53.11
N ARG A 683 -19.21 -34.64 52.70
CA ARG A 683 -18.73 -36.02 52.87
C ARG A 683 -18.32 -36.58 51.50
N MET A 684 -17.17 -36.10 51.00
CA MET A 684 -16.65 -36.46 49.68
C MET A 684 -16.50 -37.98 49.45
N GLU A 685 -15.91 -38.71 50.41
CA GLU A 685 -15.72 -40.16 50.31
C GLU A 685 -17.05 -40.92 50.20
N ALA A 686 -17.99 -40.64 51.10
CA ALA A 686 -19.33 -41.23 51.08
C ALA A 686 -20.11 -40.84 49.81
N GLY A 687 -19.94 -39.60 49.33
CA GLY A 687 -20.53 -39.14 48.08
C GLY A 687 -20.03 -39.91 46.87
N VAL A 688 -18.71 -40.18 46.79
CA VAL A 688 -18.12 -41.00 45.74
C VAL A 688 -18.57 -42.46 45.84
N GLU A 689 -18.58 -43.06 47.03
CA GLU A 689 -19.04 -44.44 47.22
C GLU A 689 -20.48 -44.64 46.71
N GLN A 690 -21.39 -43.73 47.08
CA GLN A 690 -22.77 -43.75 46.61
C GLN A 690 -22.88 -43.44 45.11
N LEU A 691 -22.02 -42.56 44.56
CA LEU A 691 -21.98 -42.30 43.12
C LEU A 691 -21.64 -43.59 42.36
N LEU A 692 -20.59 -44.30 42.80
CA LEU A 692 -20.15 -45.56 42.19
C LEU A 692 -21.23 -46.64 42.27
N ALA A 693 -21.93 -46.75 43.40
CA ALA A 693 -23.05 -47.66 43.56
C ALA A 693 -24.22 -47.32 42.61
N GLY A 694 -24.57 -46.03 42.49
CA GLY A 694 -25.66 -45.57 41.63
C GLY A 694 -25.38 -45.74 40.13
N ILE A 695 -24.11 -45.67 39.72
CA ILE A 695 -23.72 -45.86 38.31
C ILE A 695 -23.45 -47.31 37.92
N ALA A 696 -23.27 -48.23 38.88
CA ALA A 696 -23.00 -49.64 38.62
C ALA A 696 -24.14 -50.33 37.83
N SER A 697 -25.37 -49.84 37.98
CA SER A 697 -26.56 -50.32 37.26
C SER A 697 -26.81 -49.62 35.91
N LEU A 698 -25.98 -48.65 35.51
CA LEU A 698 -26.16 -47.94 34.25
C LEU A 698 -25.68 -48.77 33.05
N PRO A 699 -26.39 -48.72 31.91
CA PRO A 699 -25.91 -49.34 30.68
C PRO A 699 -24.53 -48.78 30.27
N PRO A 700 -23.75 -49.51 29.45
CA PRO A 700 -22.53 -48.97 28.87
C PRO A 700 -22.84 -47.71 28.05
N LEU A 701 -21.94 -46.74 28.12
CA LEU A 701 -22.11 -45.47 27.40
C LEU A 701 -21.99 -45.73 25.90
N ALA A 702 -22.90 -45.13 25.11
CA ALA A 702 -22.98 -45.37 23.68
C ALA A 702 -21.84 -44.69 22.89
N GLU A 703 -21.27 -43.62 23.45
CA GLU A 703 -20.23 -42.83 22.82
C GLU A 703 -18.86 -43.53 22.85
N ALA A 704 -18.15 -43.51 21.72
CA ALA A 704 -16.91 -44.25 21.56
C ALA A 704 -15.81 -43.70 22.50
N GLY A 705 -15.20 -44.56 23.31
CA GLY A 705 -14.21 -44.20 24.32
C GLY A 705 -14.80 -43.71 25.66
N ALA A 706 -16.07 -43.30 25.69
CA ALA A 706 -16.75 -42.87 26.92
C ALA A 706 -16.78 -43.99 27.98
N ASP A 707 -17.15 -45.20 27.56
CA ASP A 707 -17.25 -46.34 28.48
C ASP A 707 -15.88 -46.75 29.05
N ASP A 708 -14.80 -46.63 28.26
CA ASP A 708 -13.44 -46.90 28.72
C ASP A 708 -13.02 -45.90 29.80
N ILE A 709 -13.30 -44.61 29.60
CA ILE A 709 -13.03 -43.56 30.59
C ILE A 709 -13.85 -43.83 31.86
N ARG A 710 -15.14 -44.15 31.72
CA ARG A 710 -16.02 -44.50 32.84
C ARG A 710 -15.43 -45.65 33.67
N ARG A 711 -15.06 -46.75 33.02
CA ARG A 711 -14.52 -47.94 33.70
C ARG A 711 -13.24 -47.65 34.48
N VAL A 712 -12.30 -46.90 33.89
CA VAL A 712 -11.04 -46.55 34.57
C VAL A 712 -11.27 -45.57 35.72
N CYS A 713 -12.14 -44.57 35.56
CA CYS A 713 -12.46 -43.63 36.63
C CYS A 713 -13.13 -44.34 37.82
N VAL A 714 -14.09 -45.24 37.56
CA VAL A 714 -14.73 -46.08 38.57
C VAL A 714 -13.69 -46.90 39.33
N ALA A 715 -12.83 -47.62 38.61
CA ALA A 715 -11.80 -48.45 39.24
C ALA A 715 -10.83 -47.64 40.11
N ARG A 716 -10.45 -46.43 39.68
CA ARG A 716 -9.52 -45.57 40.42
C ARG A 716 -10.17 -44.95 41.66
N LEU A 717 -11.41 -44.46 41.53
CA LEU A 717 -12.15 -43.87 42.64
C LEU A 717 -12.51 -44.89 43.72
N ALA A 718 -12.78 -46.15 43.35
CA ALA A 718 -13.13 -47.22 44.29
C ALA A 718 -12.00 -47.63 45.26
N VAL A 719 -10.74 -47.36 44.90
CA VAL A 719 -9.55 -47.83 45.65
C VAL A 719 -8.80 -46.66 46.30
N SER A 720 -9.23 -45.42 46.10
CA SER A 720 -8.54 -44.23 46.60
C SER A 720 -9.17 -43.73 47.91
N PRO A 721 -8.44 -43.70 49.04
CA PRO A 721 -8.98 -43.20 50.32
C PRO A 721 -9.28 -41.69 50.29
N GLU A 722 -8.56 -40.92 49.48
CA GLU A 722 -8.91 -39.56 49.11
C GLU A 722 -9.23 -39.55 47.61
N PRO A 723 -10.48 -39.31 47.20
CA PRO A 723 -10.88 -39.45 45.81
C PRO A 723 -10.24 -38.34 44.96
N PRO A 724 -9.46 -38.69 43.93
CA PRO A 724 -8.80 -37.70 43.10
C PRO A 724 -9.81 -36.92 42.24
N ILE A 725 -9.81 -35.58 42.38
CA ILE A 725 -10.81 -34.66 41.80
C ILE A 725 -10.85 -34.74 40.26
N ASP A 726 -9.73 -35.00 39.60
CA ASP A 726 -9.62 -35.13 38.14
C ASP A 726 -10.37 -36.37 37.61
N TYR A 727 -10.30 -37.50 38.30
CA TYR A 727 -11.07 -38.70 37.95
C TYR A 727 -12.57 -38.53 38.25
N LEU A 728 -12.91 -37.84 39.34
CA LEU A 728 -14.31 -37.49 39.63
C LEU A 728 -14.88 -36.53 38.57
N LEU A 729 -14.10 -35.53 38.18
CA LEU A 729 -14.43 -34.58 37.10
C LEU A 729 -14.67 -35.31 35.77
N LEU A 730 -13.74 -36.18 35.36
CA LEU A 730 -13.87 -36.97 34.13
C LEU A 730 -15.09 -37.88 34.17
N LEU A 731 -15.32 -38.57 35.28
CA LEU A 731 -16.46 -39.47 35.44
C LEU A 731 -17.78 -38.71 35.28
N LEU A 732 -17.94 -37.60 36.00
CA LEU A 732 -19.15 -36.76 35.94
C LEU A 732 -19.35 -36.11 34.57
N PHE A 733 -18.25 -35.75 33.89
CA PHE A 733 -18.31 -35.21 32.53
C PHE A 733 -18.82 -36.28 31.55
N VAL A 734 -18.21 -37.46 31.56
CA VAL A 734 -18.49 -38.53 30.59
C VAL A 734 -19.88 -39.14 30.79
N LEU A 735 -20.33 -39.30 32.05
CA LEU A 735 -21.69 -39.76 32.36
C LEU A 735 -22.80 -38.80 31.88
N ARG A 736 -22.46 -37.54 31.64
CA ARG A 736 -23.39 -36.54 31.10
C ARG A 736 -23.32 -36.42 29.58
N ALA A 737 -22.17 -36.75 28.99
CA ALA A 737 -21.93 -36.62 27.56
C ALA A 737 -22.49 -37.82 26.77
N GLY A 738 -22.26 -39.04 27.29
CA GLY A 738 -22.76 -40.29 26.71
C GLY A 738 -23.97 -40.86 27.44
#